data_AF-A0A1F4NFD6-F1
#
_entry.id   AF-A0A1F4NFD6-F1
#
_cell.length_a   1.000
_cell.length_b   1.000
_cell.length_c   1.000
_cell.angle_alpha   90.00
_cell.angle_beta   90.00
_cell.angle_gamma   90.00
#
_symmetry.space_group_name_H-M   'P 1'
#
loop_
_entity.id
_entity.type
_entity.pdbx_description
1 polymer ?
#
loop_
_entity_poly.entity_id
_entity_poly.type
_entity_poly.pdbx_seq_one_letter_code
_entity_poly.pdbx_strand_id
1 'polypeptide(L)'
;MNIALMINHDMISYTTDTPGNWEVGMNYYSGFEYLLDLTSQLIESYTTLIPRTGTLNASFSDSYSFWTMGFPSFYFEEWDFSPYYHSPNDVISNYNMNFCAEVIRASGALLLFSSATPGIVQGYQLLDRGNGSSLELTWLPNSEPDMGHYQVYVGLSSGVYDTSYSTLQSPFVVGGLTEGLPYYVGLSAVDTAGNESFIVERSAIPYSIPFPPQQLQDLPGWHQITFNWRAGQELDLLGYNLYRSDTPAGQQSKVNSPVIQDTFYVDQTAQIGQYYYYTVRAVDSLLNESPNSDEVRSRVISLDQGILVVDETIDGNGTLLNPSDQQVDSFYTEILAGFQITMYDLQQSGEIKLADLGAFSTVLWQGNDFTDFTLTEQVRESIGRYLEAGGNMLISEIHPSKAFANNLSYPRNFAPGDFIYDYLKVARVEYSAPSRFLGAVPLITGYDSLYVDPAKSTNTLNYHILKVESITATADAQNIYQYDSWYASNTSQGSMKGKPVGIEYLGSDYQLVHISFPLYYMNFTEAQQLVHLILIEKFGELTSLTKDISEMPDRFELFQNYPNPFNPSTLISWQLIVDGEVQLKIFNLLGQEIRTLVNERQEAGSHTVVWDGRNDAGDPMASGIYLYRIQAGELVSIRKMVLLK
;
A
#
# COMPACT_ATOMS: atom_id res chain seq x y z
N MET A 1 -11.24 39.98 8.81
CA MET A 1 -10.42 40.86 7.95
C MET A 1 -10.81 40.56 6.53
N ASN A 2 -11.03 41.55 5.66
CA ASN A 2 -11.33 41.31 4.24
C ASN A 2 -10.09 41.72 3.43
N ILE A 3 -9.15 40.79 3.27
CA ILE A 3 -7.91 41.01 2.52
C ILE A 3 -8.09 40.34 1.16
N ALA A 4 -8.13 41.14 0.09
CA ALA A 4 -8.29 40.64 -1.27
C ALA A 4 -7.00 39.99 -1.82
N LEU A 5 -5.84 40.56 -1.48
CA LEU A 5 -4.53 40.04 -1.85
C LEU A 5 -3.47 40.60 -0.89
N MET A 6 -2.58 39.73 -0.41
CA MET A 6 -1.35 40.12 0.28
C MET A 6 -0.17 39.99 -0.68
N ILE A 7 0.56 41.07 -0.91
CA ILE A 7 1.80 41.05 -1.71
C ILE A 7 2.96 41.36 -0.78
N ASN A 8 3.90 40.43 -0.64
CA ASN A 8 5.15 40.66 0.06
C ASN A 8 6.27 41.04 -0.92
N HIS A 9 7.12 41.96 -0.48
CA HIS A 9 8.28 42.45 -1.22
C HIS A 9 9.48 42.26 -0.32
N ASP A 10 10.06 41.08 -0.37
CA ASP A 10 11.26 40.78 0.39
C ASP A 10 12.42 40.63 -0.58
N MET A 11 13.53 41.31 -0.29
CA MET A 11 14.75 41.27 -1.11
C MET A 11 14.46 41.58 -2.59
N ILE A 12 14.03 42.80 -2.93
CA ILE A 12 13.64 43.16 -4.31
C ILE A 12 14.53 44.24 -4.93
N SER A 13 15.78 44.36 -4.48
CA SER A 13 16.56 45.57 -4.72
C SER A 13 17.92 45.33 -5.36
N TYR A 14 18.32 44.08 -5.55
CA TYR A 14 19.61 43.70 -6.11
C TYR A 14 19.48 42.92 -7.42
N THR A 15 20.37 43.25 -8.34
CA THR A 15 20.70 42.45 -9.53
C THR A 15 21.99 43.01 -10.11
N THR A 16 22.82 42.13 -10.66
CA THR A 16 24.03 42.55 -11.39
C THR A 16 23.82 42.67 -12.90
N ASP A 17 22.64 42.26 -13.37
CA ASP A 17 22.32 42.23 -14.78
C ASP A 17 22.08 43.63 -15.37
N THR A 18 22.26 43.69 -16.68
CA THR A 18 21.94 44.90 -17.46
C THR A 18 20.43 45.07 -17.61
N PRO A 19 19.92 46.32 -17.65
CA PRO A 19 18.51 46.60 -17.92
C PRO A 19 17.96 45.80 -19.12
N GLY A 20 16.81 45.15 -18.95
CA GLY A 20 16.19 44.26 -19.95
C GLY A 20 16.58 42.78 -19.84
N ASN A 21 17.51 42.43 -18.97
CA ASN A 21 17.82 41.04 -18.58
C ASN A 21 17.54 40.80 -17.09
N TRP A 22 16.78 41.68 -16.43
CA TRP A 22 16.57 41.59 -14.99
C TRP A 22 15.60 40.49 -14.63
N GLU A 23 16.08 39.46 -13.95
CA GLU A 23 15.28 38.33 -13.50
C GLU A 23 14.63 38.63 -12.14
N VAL A 24 13.36 38.27 -11.99
CA VAL A 24 12.62 38.41 -10.73
C VAL A 24 11.98 37.07 -10.35
N GLY A 25 12.19 36.66 -9.10
CA GLY A 25 11.52 35.52 -8.50
C GLY A 25 10.06 35.84 -8.17
N MET A 26 9.17 34.96 -8.61
CA MET A 26 7.73 34.99 -8.39
C MET A 26 7.33 33.79 -7.56
N ASN A 27 6.80 34.05 -6.37
CA ASN A 27 6.49 33.01 -5.42
C ASN A 27 5.02 33.06 -5.02
N TYR A 28 4.42 31.87 -4.93
CA TYR A 28 3.01 31.68 -4.65
C TYR A 28 2.82 30.56 -3.62
N TYR A 29 1.59 30.40 -3.16
CA TYR A 29 1.20 29.35 -2.23
C TYR A 29 0.17 28.43 -2.86
N SER A 30 0.14 27.17 -2.41
CA SER A 30 -0.81 26.18 -2.92
C SER A 30 -2.26 26.65 -2.73
N GLY A 31 -3.08 26.50 -3.75
CA GLY A 31 -4.45 27.02 -3.83
C GLY A 31 -4.56 28.42 -4.47
N PHE A 32 -3.43 29.08 -4.76
CA PHE A 32 -3.36 30.38 -5.43
C PHE A 32 -2.41 30.36 -6.64
N GLU A 33 -2.27 29.22 -7.31
CA GLU A 33 -1.42 29.00 -8.48
C GLU A 33 -1.67 30.03 -9.58
N TYR A 34 -2.93 30.43 -9.78
CA TYR A 34 -3.34 31.42 -10.78
C TYR A 34 -2.63 32.78 -10.63
N LEU A 35 -2.17 33.13 -9.42
CA LEU A 35 -1.42 34.37 -9.19
C LEU A 35 -0.07 34.34 -9.90
N LEU A 36 0.55 33.16 -10.06
CA LEU A 36 1.80 33.02 -10.80
C LEU A 36 1.58 33.37 -12.28
N ASP A 37 0.60 32.74 -12.92
CA ASP A 37 0.30 32.94 -14.34
C ASP A 37 -0.13 34.39 -14.62
N LEU A 38 -1.01 34.93 -13.78
CA LEU A 38 -1.45 36.31 -13.85
C LEU A 38 -0.25 37.26 -13.72
N THR A 39 0.60 37.06 -12.71
CA THR A 39 1.74 37.96 -12.47
C THR A 39 2.76 37.88 -13.61
N SER A 40 3.01 36.69 -14.16
CA SER A 40 3.91 36.51 -15.31
C SER A 40 3.43 37.33 -16.52
N GLN A 41 2.15 37.25 -16.85
CA GLN A 41 1.57 38.02 -17.96
C GLN A 41 1.63 39.53 -17.73
N LEU A 42 1.37 39.96 -16.49
CA LEU A 42 1.46 41.38 -16.12
C LEU A 42 2.91 41.90 -16.17
N ILE A 43 3.89 41.09 -15.75
CA ILE A 43 5.32 41.41 -15.89
C ILE A 43 5.67 41.62 -17.35
N GLU A 44 5.33 40.65 -18.22
CA GLU A 44 5.63 40.71 -19.65
C GLU A 44 4.96 41.90 -20.35
N SER A 45 3.79 42.32 -19.85
CA SER A 45 3.00 43.40 -20.44
C SER A 45 3.43 44.80 -19.98
N TYR A 46 3.84 44.94 -18.72
CA TYR A 46 4.00 46.25 -18.09
C TYR A 46 5.41 46.57 -17.61
N THR A 47 6.34 45.62 -17.67
CA THR A 47 7.71 45.78 -17.15
C THR A 47 8.75 45.29 -18.16
N THR A 48 10.03 45.46 -17.80
CA THR A 48 11.17 44.88 -18.54
C THR A 48 11.78 43.67 -17.83
N LEU A 49 11.10 43.15 -16.80
CA LEU A 49 11.58 42.01 -16.02
C LEU A 49 11.38 40.70 -16.78
N ILE A 50 12.24 39.73 -16.45
CA ILE A 50 12.12 38.34 -16.86
C ILE A 50 11.54 37.57 -15.67
N PRO A 51 10.31 37.05 -15.76
CA PRO A 51 9.68 36.32 -14.67
C PRO A 51 10.35 34.96 -14.46
N ARG A 52 10.68 34.62 -13.21
CA ARG A 52 11.19 33.31 -12.79
C ARG A 52 10.31 32.73 -11.69
N THR A 53 9.90 31.48 -11.82
CA THR A 53 9.14 30.80 -10.78
C THR A 53 10.06 30.44 -9.61
N GLY A 54 9.70 30.89 -8.41
CA GLY A 54 10.43 30.61 -7.18
C GLY A 54 9.90 29.38 -6.42
N THR A 55 10.01 29.42 -5.10
CA THR A 55 9.69 28.34 -4.15
C THR A 55 8.22 28.34 -3.74
N LEU A 56 7.58 27.17 -3.80
CA LEU A 56 6.22 26.96 -3.30
C LEU A 56 6.19 26.82 -1.76
N ASN A 57 5.21 27.45 -1.12
CA ASN A 57 4.90 27.27 0.31
C ASN A 57 6.06 27.61 1.28
N ALA A 58 6.81 28.68 0.99
CA ALA A 58 7.91 29.15 1.82
C ALA A 58 7.48 29.58 3.23
N SER A 59 7.57 28.67 4.19
CA SER A 59 7.16 28.90 5.60
C SER A 59 7.93 30.00 6.33
N PHE A 60 9.07 30.43 5.79
CA PHE A 60 9.90 31.50 6.33
C PHE A 60 9.54 32.90 5.80
N SER A 61 8.59 33.00 4.85
CA SER A 61 8.17 34.29 4.29
C SER A 61 7.14 34.99 5.19
N ASP A 62 7.22 36.32 5.29
CA ASP A 62 6.27 37.13 6.07
C ASP A 62 4.81 37.00 5.56
N SER A 63 4.61 36.66 4.29
CA SER A 63 3.28 36.41 3.72
C SER A 63 2.69 35.04 4.08
N TYR A 64 3.49 34.11 4.63
CA TYR A 64 3.04 32.74 4.93
C TYR A 64 1.86 32.71 5.90
N SER A 65 1.90 33.58 6.93
CA SER A 65 0.83 33.67 7.93
C SER A 65 -0.53 34.04 7.33
N PHE A 66 -0.56 34.86 6.27
CA PHE A 66 -1.79 35.23 5.57
C PHE A 66 -2.35 34.06 4.76
N TRP A 67 -1.48 33.33 4.06
CA TRP A 67 -1.87 32.11 3.34
C TRP A 67 -2.45 31.05 4.28
N THR A 68 -1.83 30.81 5.45
CA THR A 68 -2.36 29.84 6.43
C THR A 68 -3.75 30.22 6.96
N MET A 69 -4.14 31.49 6.85
CA MET A 69 -5.48 31.99 7.18
C MET A 69 -6.45 31.96 5.98
N GLY A 70 -6.00 31.47 4.82
CA GLY A 70 -6.78 31.34 3.60
C GLY A 70 -6.83 32.60 2.73
N PHE A 71 -5.97 33.59 2.97
CA PHE A 71 -5.91 34.80 2.15
C PHE A 71 -5.00 34.60 0.92
N PRO A 72 -5.41 35.06 -0.28
CA PRO A 72 -4.53 35.09 -1.45
C PRO A 72 -3.25 35.84 -1.12
N SER A 73 -2.11 35.19 -1.35
CA SER A 73 -0.81 35.72 -0.96
C SER A 73 0.21 35.44 -2.06
N PHE A 74 1.05 36.43 -2.36
CA PHE A 74 2.08 36.36 -3.38
C PHE A 74 3.31 37.13 -2.90
N TYR A 75 4.51 36.77 -3.37
CA TYR A 75 5.68 37.58 -3.07
C TYR A 75 6.71 37.58 -4.18
N PHE A 76 7.36 38.73 -4.32
CA PHE A 76 8.48 38.94 -5.23
C PHE A 76 9.78 38.81 -4.46
N GLU A 77 10.80 38.27 -5.11
CA GLU A 77 12.17 38.24 -4.63
C GLU A 77 13.15 38.50 -5.79
N GLU A 78 14.33 39.01 -5.47
CA GLU A 78 15.44 39.11 -6.41
C GLU A 78 15.96 37.71 -6.75
N TRP A 79 16.21 37.48 -8.04
CA TRP A 79 16.75 36.21 -8.50
C TRP A 79 18.25 36.10 -8.20
N ASP A 80 18.98 37.19 -8.42
CA ASP A 80 20.34 37.40 -7.95
C ASP A 80 20.33 37.79 -6.47
N PHE A 81 20.65 36.86 -5.58
CA PHE A 81 20.62 37.15 -4.15
C PHE A 81 21.72 38.16 -3.76
N SER A 82 21.34 39.24 -3.06
CA SER A 82 22.26 40.31 -2.66
C SER A 82 23.41 39.79 -1.79
N PRO A 83 24.69 40.07 -2.15
CA PRO A 83 25.84 39.74 -1.30
C PRO A 83 25.93 40.63 -0.06
N TYR A 84 25.07 41.67 0.04
CA TYR A 84 25.02 42.59 1.17
C TYR A 84 23.89 42.27 2.15
N TYR A 85 23.07 41.26 1.87
CA TYR A 85 21.91 40.87 2.68
C TYR A 85 22.26 40.75 4.17
N HIS A 86 21.45 41.37 5.02
CA HIS A 86 21.59 41.32 6.49
C HIS A 86 22.99 41.75 6.98
N SER A 87 23.66 42.62 6.24
CA SER A 87 24.96 43.17 6.59
C SER A 87 24.90 44.69 6.82
N PRO A 88 25.91 45.30 7.46
CA PRO A 88 26.02 46.76 7.54
C PRO A 88 26.10 47.48 6.18
N ASN A 89 26.36 46.75 5.09
CA ASN A 89 26.40 47.26 3.73
C ASN A 89 25.05 47.12 3.00
N ASP A 90 24.01 46.65 3.68
CA ASP A 90 22.63 46.64 3.18
C ASP A 90 22.06 48.06 3.21
N VAL A 91 22.57 48.89 2.31
CA VAL A 91 22.28 50.32 2.23
C VAL A 91 21.86 50.70 0.83
N ILE A 92 21.03 51.75 0.71
CA ILE A 92 20.45 52.23 -0.56
C ILE A 92 21.50 52.45 -1.66
N SER A 93 22.74 52.84 -1.31
CA SER A 93 23.80 53.05 -2.30
C SER A 93 24.22 51.78 -3.04
N ASN A 94 23.89 50.59 -2.51
CA ASN A 94 24.17 49.30 -3.10
C ASN A 94 22.93 48.70 -3.80
N TYR A 95 21.81 49.42 -3.83
CA TYR A 95 20.57 48.95 -4.44
C TYR A 95 20.51 49.35 -5.92
N ASN A 96 19.98 48.46 -6.75
CA ASN A 96 19.52 48.79 -8.09
C ASN A 96 18.09 49.33 -8.02
N MET A 97 17.96 50.64 -7.79
CA MET A 97 16.66 51.29 -7.64
C MET A 97 15.80 51.22 -8.92
N ASN A 98 16.41 51.05 -10.10
CA ASN A 98 15.64 50.89 -11.34
C ASN A 98 15.00 49.51 -11.42
N PHE A 99 15.74 48.46 -11.05
CA PHE A 99 15.18 47.11 -10.92
C PHE A 99 14.03 47.08 -9.91
N CYS A 100 14.27 47.61 -8.70
CA CYS A 100 13.25 47.74 -7.65
C CYS A 100 11.99 48.46 -8.19
N ALA A 101 12.15 49.53 -8.96
CA ALA A 101 11.02 50.24 -9.57
C ALA A 101 10.23 49.40 -10.58
N GLU A 102 10.87 48.51 -11.34
CA GLU A 102 10.18 47.55 -12.21
C GLU A 102 9.42 46.50 -11.39
N VAL A 103 10.01 45.97 -10.31
CA VAL A 103 9.34 44.99 -9.42
C VAL A 103 8.09 45.62 -8.79
N ILE A 104 8.21 46.87 -8.30
CA ILE A 104 7.07 47.62 -7.77
C ILE A 104 6.03 47.91 -8.86
N ARG A 105 6.43 48.10 -10.12
CA ARG A 105 5.48 48.25 -11.24
C ARG A 105 4.73 46.95 -11.50
N ALA A 106 5.40 45.81 -11.50
CA ALA A 106 4.76 44.49 -11.61
C ALA A 106 3.76 44.25 -10.47
N SER A 107 4.17 44.50 -9.22
CA SER A 107 3.27 44.41 -8.07
C SER A 107 2.09 45.37 -8.17
N GLY A 108 2.32 46.61 -8.60
CA GLY A 108 1.26 47.59 -8.81
C GLY A 108 0.26 47.14 -9.86
N ALA A 109 0.73 46.55 -10.97
CA ALA A 109 -0.14 45.95 -11.98
C ALA A 109 -0.97 44.79 -11.39
N LEU A 110 -0.35 43.89 -10.61
CA LEU A 110 -1.05 42.78 -9.95
C LEU A 110 -2.12 43.28 -8.97
N LEU A 111 -1.78 44.28 -8.16
CA LEU A 111 -2.72 44.90 -7.22
C LEU A 111 -3.90 45.54 -7.95
N LEU A 112 -3.62 46.34 -8.99
CA LEU A 112 -4.66 47.01 -9.77
C LEU A 112 -5.58 45.99 -10.43
N PHE A 113 -5.02 44.98 -11.09
CA PHE A 113 -5.81 43.91 -11.72
C PHE A 113 -6.68 43.17 -10.70
N SER A 114 -6.09 42.76 -9.58
CA SER A 114 -6.80 42.04 -8.50
C SER A 114 -7.85 42.90 -7.80
N SER A 115 -7.74 44.24 -7.88
CA SER A 115 -8.72 45.17 -7.32
C SER A 115 -9.83 45.57 -8.29
N ALA A 116 -9.59 45.43 -9.59
CA ALA A 116 -10.47 45.91 -10.64
C ALA A 116 -11.25 44.78 -11.34
N THR A 117 -10.93 43.52 -11.05
CA THR A 117 -11.58 42.35 -11.65
C THR A 117 -12.34 41.57 -10.59
N PRO A 118 -13.41 40.86 -10.97
CA PRO A 118 -14.06 39.92 -10.07
C PRO A 118 -13.08 38.87 -9.53
N GLY A 119 -13.39 38.34 -8.35
CA GLY A 119 -12.74 37.14 -7.85
C GLY A 119 -12.84 35.97 -8.84
N ILE A 120 -11.77 35.18 -8.91
CA ILE A 120 -11.70 34.01 -9.78
C ILE A 120 -12.82 33.01 -9.48
N VAL A 121 -13.23 32.25 -10.48
CA VAL A 121 -14.30 31.25 -10.31
C VAL A 121 -13.85 30.10 -9.43
N GLN A 122 -14.65 29.79 -8.40
CA GLN A 122 -14.38 28.75 -7.42
C GLN A 122 -15.25 27.51 -7.64
N GLY A 123 -14.72 26.33 -7.27
CA GLY A 123 -15.44 25.06 -7.37
C GLY A 123 -15.79 24.65 -8.81
N TYR A 124 -15.03 25.12 -9.80
CA TYR A 124 -15.28 24.80 -11.20
C TYR A 124 -15.02 23.30 -11.50
N GLN A 125 -16.06 22.61 -11.93
CA GLN A 125 -16.03 21.25 -12.47
C GLN A 125 -16.52 21.24 -13.92
N LEU A 126 -15.97 20.32 -14.70
CA LEU A 126 -16.36 20.05 -16.08
C LEU A 126 -16.57 18.54 -16.20
N LEU A 127 -17.82 18.13 -16.45
CA LEU A 127 -18.23 16.73 -16.44
C LEU A 127 -18.81 16.34 -17.80
N ASP A 128 -18.56 15.10 -18.20
CA ASP A 128 -19.22 14.50 -19.36
C ASP A 128 -20.68 14.14 -19.01
N ARG A 129 -21.59 14.48 -19.92
CA ARG A 129 -23.01 14.12 -19.80
C ARG A 129 -23.32 12.72 -20.34
N GLY A 130 -22.36 12.05 -20.96
CA GLY A 130 -22.49 10.68 -21.48
C GLY A 130 -23.30 10.57 -22.78
N ASN A 131 -23.50 11.68 -23.48
CA ASN A 131 -24.25 11.71 -24.74
C ASN A 131 -23.39 11.97 -25.98
N GLY A 132 -22.06 11.93 -25.83
CA GLY A 132 -21.08 12.12 -26.90
C GLY A 132 -21.01 13.51 -27.52
N SER A 133 -21.81 14.46 -27.05
CA SER A 133 -21.98 15.75 -27.74
C SER A 133 -22.11 16.97 -26.83
N SER A 134 -22.01 16.78 -25.51
CA SER A 134 -22.09 17.89 -24.56
C SER A 134 -21.33 17.64 -23.27
N LEU A 135 -20.85 18.74 -22.69
CA LEU A 135 -20.22 18.80 -21.37
C LEU A 135 -21.03 19.71 -20.46
N GLU A 136 -21.07 19.40 -19.17
CA GLU A 136 -21.72 20.20 -18.14
C GLU A 136 -20.68 20.85 -17.22
N LEU A 137 -20.81 22.16 -17.07
CA LEU A 137 -20.00 22.97 -16.18
C LEU A 137 -20.78 23.24 -14.90
N THR A 138 -20.14 23.11 -13.75
CA THR A 138 -20.68 23.59 -12.46
C THR A 138 -19.62 24.41 -11.74
N TRP A 139 -20.07 25.40 -10.97
CA TRP A 139 -19.21 26.26 -10.15
C TRP A 139 -20.00 26.92 -9.02
N LEU A 140 -19.29 27.45 -8.03
CA LEU A 140 -19.86 28.20 -6.91
C LEU A 140 -20.25 29.62 -7.37
N PRO A 141 -21.45 30.11 -6.99
CA PRO A 141 -21.86 31.49 -7.28
C PRO A 141 -20.89 32.53 -6.70
N ASN A 142 -20.57 33.55 -7.48
CA ASN A 142 -19.84 34.73 -7.06
C ASN A 142 -20.87 35.71 -6.46
N SER A 143 -20.63 36.13 -5.22
CA SER A 143 -21.52 37.00 -4.45
C SER A 143 -21.09 38.47 -4.45
N GLU A 144 -20.12 38.84 -5.29
CA GLU A 144 -19.69 40.23 -5.42
C GLU A 144 -20.84 41.12 -5.91
N PRO A 145 -21.08 42.29 -5.27
CA PRO A 145 -22.25 43.11 -5.57
C PRO A 145 -22.33 43.63 -7.00
N ASP A 146 -21.18 43.75 -7.66
CA ASP A 146 -20.99 44.24 -9.03
C ASP A 146 -20.79 43.13 -10.05
N MET A 147 -21.01 41.86 -9.68
CA MET A 147 -20.97 40.72 -10.60
C MET A 147 -21.96 40.89 -11.76
N GLY A 148 -21.46 40.78 -13.00
CA GLY A 148 -22.21 40.96 -14.24
C GLY A 148 -22.67 39.64 -14.86
N HIS A 149 -21.73 38.79 -15.27
CA HIS A 149 -21.97 37.45 -15.85
C HIS A 149 -20.72 36.57 -15.76
N TYR A 150 -20.86 35.28 -16.05
CA TYR A 150 -19.74 34.38 -16.29
C TYR A 150 -19.49 34.24 -17.79
N GLN A 151 -18.21 34.23 -18.17
CA GLN A 151 -17.80 33.98 -19.54
C GLN A 151 -17.22 32.57 -19.65
N VAL A 152 -17.82 31.76 -20.52
CA VAL A 152 -17.40 30.41 -20.85
C VAL A 152 -16.67 30.45 -22.18
N TYR A 153 -15.50 29.83 -22.24
CA TYR A 153 -14.66 29.73 -23.42
C TYR A 153 -14.45 28.26 -23.77
N VAL A 154 -14.52 27.90 -25.05
CA VAL A 154 -14.39 26.51 -25.49
C VAL A 154 -13.47 26.45 -26.69
N GLY A 155 -12.49 25.56 -26.65
CA GLY A 155 -11.60 25.30 -27.77
C GLY A 155 -11.00 23.90 -27.74
N LEU A 156 -10.22 23.58 -28.76
CA LEU A 156 -9.56 22.29 -28.93
C LEU A 156 -8.10 22.27 -28.45
N SER A 157 -7.57 23.40 -27.99
CA SER A 157 -6.21 23.51 -27.44
C SER A 157 -6.24 24.39 -26.19
N SER A 158 -5.43 24.04 -25.19
CA SER A 158 -5.31 24.83 -23.96
C SER A 158 -4.96 26.29 -24.27
N GLY A 159 -5.70 27.22 -23.67
CA GLY A 159 -5.54 28.65 -23.86
C GLY A 159 -5.97 29.21 -25.22
N VAL A 160 -6.51 28.38 -26.12
CA VAL A 160 -6.98 28.80 -27.46
C VAL A 160 -8.44 28.41 -27.62
N TYR A 161 -9.31 29.41 -27.68
CA TYR A 161 -10.75 29.23 -27.68
C TYR A 161 -11.39 29.66 -29.00
N ASP A 162 -12.22 28.77 -29.56
CA ASP A 162 -12.91 28.97 -30.85
C ASP A 162 -14.30 29.58 -30.66
N THR A 163 -14.93 29.32 -29.51
CA THR A 163 -16.29 29.77 -29.19
C THR A 163 -16.38 30.25 -27.75
N SER A 164 -17.32 31.16 -27.49
CA SER A 164 -17.56 31.65 -26.14
C SER A 164 -19.04 31.97 -25.89
N TYR A 165 -19.44 31.91 -24.61
CA TYR A 165 -20.81 32.10 -24.15
C TYR A 165 -20.82 32.97 -22.89
N SER A 166 -21.83 33.82 -22.74
CA SER A 166 -22.08 34.56 -21.50
C SER A 166 -23.28 33.95 -20.78
N THR A 167 -23.16 33.68 -19.48
CA THR A 167 -24.22 33.04 -18.68
C THR A 167 -24.23 33.52 -17.24
N LEU A 168 -25.38 33.40 -16.58
CA LEU A 168 -25.53 33.57 -15.14
C LEU A 168 -25.87 32.25 -14.43
N GLN A 169 -26.06 31.18 -15.19
CA GLN A 169 -26.57 29.91 -14.70
C GLN A 169 -25.44 28.92 -14.44
N SER A 170 -25.53 28.21 -13.31
CA SER A 170 -24.73 27.05 -12.93
C SER A 170 -25.74 25.98 -12.44
N PRO A 171 -25.79 24.78 -13.05
CA PRO A 171 -24.96 24.27 -14.14
C PRO A 171 -25.18 25.00 -15.48
N PHE A 172 -24.18 24.94 -16.36
CA PHE A 172 -24.26 25.38 -17.76
C PHE A 172 -23.80 24.27 -18.69
N VAL A 173 -24.51 24.06 -19.80
CA VAL A 173 -24.22 22.99 -20.75
C VAL A 173 -23.65 23.56 -22.04
N VAL A 174 -22.47 23.07 -22.42
CA VAL A 174 -21.90 23.28 -23.75
C VAL A 174 -22.29 22.09 -24.61
N GLY A 175 -23.04 22.32 -25.69
CA GLY A 175 -23.48 21.28 -26.62
C GLY A 175 -22.93 21.45 -28.04
N GLY A 176 -23.26 20.50 -28.92
CA GLY A 176 -22.79 20.52 -30.31
C GLY A 176 -21.33 20.12 -30.46
N LEU A 177 -20.77 19.45 -29.46
CA LEU A 177 -19.41 18.95 -29.45
C LEU A 177 -19.29 17.70 -30.31
N THR A 178 -18.08 17.43 -30.78
CA THR A 178 -17.76 16.19 -31.51
C THR A 178 -17.20 15.16 -30.53
N GLU A 179 -17.80 13.97 -30.54
CA GLU A 179 -17.42 12.86 -29.68
C GLU A 179 -15.93 12.50 -29.81
N GLY A 180 -15.28 12.21 -28.69
CA GLY A 180 -13.90 11.75 -28.66
C GLY A 180 -12.82 12.83 -28.87
N LEU A 181 -13.20 14.11 -29.02
CA LEU A 181 -12.24 15.22 -29.08
C LEU A 181 -11.99 15.83 -27.68
N PRO A 182 -10.73 16.16 -27.32
CA PRO A 182 -10.44 16.90 -26.10
C PRO A 182 -10.89 18.35 -26.26
N TYR A 183 -11.78 18.78 -25.36
CA TYR A 183 -12.18 20.17 -25.25
C TYR A 183 -11.54 20.79 -24.02
N TYR A 184 -10.99 21.98 -24.21
CA TYR A 184 -10.48 22.86 -23.16
C TYR A 184 -11.52 23.95 -22.94
N VAL A 185 -12.07 23.99 -21.72
CA VAL A 185 -13.17 24.86 -21.36
C VAL A 185 -12.72 25.81 -20.25
N GLY A 186 -12.53 27.07 -20.63
CA GLY A 186 -12.20 28.17 -19.74
C GLY A 186 -13.45 28.80 -19.13
N LEU A 187 -13.37 29.20 -17.87
CA LEU A 187 -14.45 29.88 -17.16
C LEU A 187 -13.91 31.07 -16.35
N SER A 188 -14.49 32.24 -16.54
CA SER A 188 -14.17 33.48 -15.81
C SER A 188 -15.44 34.20 -15.33
N ALA A 189 -15.27 35.11 -14.38
CA ALA A 189 -16.30 36.03 -13.91
C ALA A 189 -16.07 37.42 -14.50
N VAL A 190 -17.14 38.12 -14.88
CA VAL A 190 -17.10 39.46 -15.47
C VAL A 190 -18.00 40.38 -14.66
N ASP A 191 -17.50 41.54 -14.24
CA ASP A 191 -18.29 42.54 -13.51
C ASP A 191 -19.20 43.36 -14.45
N THR A 192 -20.04 44.20 -13.85
CA THR A 192 -20.93 45.13 -14.58
C THR A 192 -20.20 46.25 -15.33
N ALA A 193 -18.91 46.48 -15.05
CA ALA A 193 -18.05 47.42 -15.77
C ALA A 193 -17.32 46.76 -16.96
N GLY A 194 -17.42 45.43 -17.11
CA GLY A 194 -16.79 44.65 -18.16
C GLY A 194 -15.37 44.19 -17.82
N ASN A 195 -14.91 44.30 -16.58
CA ASN A 195 -13.64 43.75 -16.15
C ASN A 195 -13.79 42.25 -15.89
N GLU A 196 -12.82 41.47 -16.35
CA GLU A 196 -12.88 40.01 -16.37
C GLU A 196 -11.80 39.39 -15.46
N SER A 197 -12.20 38.41 -14.66
CA SER A 197 -11.30 37.64 -13.80
C SER A 197 -10.36 36.76 -14.63
N PHE A 198 -9.40 36.14 -13.96
CA PHE A 198 -8.62 35.07 -14.58
C PHE A 198 -9.51 33.92 -15.08
N ILE A 199 -9.12 33.30 -16.20
CA ILE A 199 -9.81 32.15 -16.78
C ILE A 199 -9.32 30.89 -16.08
N VAL A 200 -10.23 30.17 -15.42
CA VAL A 200 -9.96 28.84 -14.87
C VAL A 200 -10.28 27.82 -15.95
N GLU A 201 -9.28 27.07 -16.42
CA GLU A 201 -9.45 26.07 -17.47
C GLU A 201 -9.57 24.65 -16.90
N ARG A 202 -10.42 23.84 -17.53
CA ARG A 202 -10.52 22.38 -17.35
C ARG A 202 -10.63 21.73 -18.71
N SER A 203 -10.30 20.44 -18.79
CA SER A 203 -10.50 19.66 -20.01
C SER A 203 -11.30 18.40 -19.77
N ALA A 204 -12.10 18.02 -20.77
CA ALA A 204 -12.87 16.79 -20.79
C ALA A 204 -13.10 16.37 -22.25
N ILE A 205 -13.46 15.10 -22.44
CA ILE A 205 -13.80 14.54 -23.73
C ILE A 205 -15.24 14.03 -23.63
N PRO A 206 -16.18 14.48 -24.48
CA PRO A 206 -17.54 13.97 -24.47
C PRO A 206 -17.58 12.59 -25.13
N TYR A 207 -18.15 11.60 -24.45
CA TYR A 207 -18.38 10.25 -24.96
C TYR A 207 -19.84 9.83 -24.79
N SER A 208 -20.28 8.91 -25.65
CA SER A 208 -21.59 8.25 -25.56
C SER A 208 -21.55 6.94 -24.76
N ILE A 209 -20.34 6.53 -24.33
CA ILE A 209 -20.10 5.40 -23.45
C ILE A 209 -19.19 5.85 -22.30
N PRO A 210 -19.30 5.25 -21.10
CA PRO A 210 -18.45 5.62 -19.98
C PRO A 210 -16.96 5.34 -20.22
N PHE A 211 -16.12 6.01 -19.45
CA PHE A 211 -14.69 5.73 -19.35
C PHE A 211 -14.44 4.42 -18.59
N PRO A 212 -13.36 3.68 -18.93
CA PRO A 212 -12.99 2.50 -18.16
C PRO A 212 -12.65 2.87 -16.70
N PRO A 213 -13.14 2.09 -15.72
CA PRO A 213 -12.76 2.27 -14.33
C PRO A 213 -11.24 2.21 -14.12
N GLN A 214 -10.74 3.00 -13.19
CA GLN A 214 -9.32 3.08 -12.87
C GLN A 214 -9.00 2.43 -11.52
N GLN A 215 -7.74 2.05 -11.32
CA GLN A 215 -7.23 1.52 -10.05
C GLN A 215 -8.02 0.31 -9.53
N LEU A 216 -8.32 -0.65 -10.41
CA LEU A 216 -8.84 -1.94 -9.98
C LEU A 216 -7.79 -2.63 -9.09
N GLN A 217 -8.19 -3.04 -7.89
CA GLN A 217 -7.35 -3.79 -6.97
C GLN A 217 -8.11 -5.00 -6.45
N ASP A 218 -7.36 -6.08 -6.16
CA ASP A 218 -7.88 -7.28 -5.53
C ASP A 218 -7.46 -7.39 -4.06
N LEU A 219 -8.28 -8.12 -3.31
CA LEU A 219 -7.98 -8.61 -1.99
C LEU A 219 -8.46 -10.07 -1.91
N PRO A 220 -7.55 -11.03 -2.10
CA PRO A 220 -7.81 -12.44 -1.83
C PRO A 220 -8.29 -12.69 -0.42
N GLY A 221 -9.31 -13.54 -0.27
CA GLY A 221 -9.79 -14.04 1.00
C GLY A 221 -10.12 -15.53 0.91
N TRP A 222 -10.54 -16.11 2.04
CA TRP A 222 -11.02 -17.48 2.09
C TRP A 222 -12.29 -17.62 1.23
N HIS A 223 -12.23 -18.47 0.20
CA HIS A 223 -13.34 -18.76 -0.73
C HIS A 223 -13.89 -17.56 -1.53
N GLN A 224 -13.24 -16.41 -1.48
CA GLN A 224 -13.71 -15.21 -2.17
C GLN A 224 -12.57 -14.27 -2.54
N ILE A 225 -12.81 -13.39 -3.51
CA ILE A 225 -11.90 -12.30 -3.85
C ILE A 225 -12.69 -11.00 -3.81
N THR A 226 -12.21 -10.04 -3.02
CA THR A 226 -12.81 -8.71 -2.95
C THR A 226 -12.11 -7.79 -3.94
N PHE A 227 -12.87 -7.02 -4.69
CA PHE A 227 -12.37 -6.03 -5.63
C PHE A 227 -12.83 -4.64 -5.23
N ASN A 228 -11.99 -3.65 -5.44
CA ASN A 228 -12.37 -2.23 -5.38
C ASN A 228 -11.77 -1.47 -6.58
N TRP A 229 -12.36 -0.32 -6.91
CA TRP A 229 -11.88 0.55 -8.00
C TRP A 229 -12.28 2.01 -7.73
N ARG A 230 -11.77 2.94 -8.53
CA ARG A 230 -12.14 4.36 -8.46
C ARG A 230 -13.43 4.64 -9.25
N ALA A 231 -14.34 5.42 -8.66
CA ALA A 231 -15.57 5.84 -9.32
C ALA A 231 -15.33 6.71 -10.57
N GLY A 232 -16.20 6.58 -11.56
CA GLY A 232 -16.31 7.49 -12.70
C GLY A 232 -16.96 8.81 -12.28
N GLN A 233 -16.84 9.84 -13.12
CA GLN A 233 -17.38 11.19 -12.84
C GLN A 233 -18.47 11.59 -13.84
N GLU A 234 -18.82 10.71 -14.77
CA GLU A 234 -19.86 10.93 -15.77
C GLU A 234 -21.24 11.05 -15.09
N LEU A 235 -22.06 11.97 -15.58
CA LEU A 235 -23.35 12.28 -14.95
C LEU A 235 -24.40 11.19 -15.15
N ASP A 236 -24.26 10.35 -16.17
CA ASP A 236 -25.19 9.29 -16.53
C ASP A 236 -24.70 7.88 -16.15
N LEU A 237 -23.61 7.79 -15.37
CA LEU A 237 -23.10 6.54 -14.82
C LEU A 237 -24.16 5.82 -13.98
N LEU A 238 -24.52 4.60 -14.38
CA LEU A 238 -25.44 3.73 -13.65
C LEU A 238 -24.73 2.82 -12.66
N GLY A 239 -23.50 2.37 -12.96
CA GLY A 239 -22.76 1.46 -12.09
C GLY A 239 -21.69 0.66 -12.84
N TYR A 240 -21.46 -0.58 -12.40
CA TYR A 240 -20.34 -1.39 -12.88
C TYR A 240 -20.69 -2.86 -13.11
N ASN A 241 -19.93 -3.51 -13.99
CA ASN A 241 -19.91 -4.96 -14.16
C ASN A 241 -18.48 -5.49 -13.99
N LEU A 242 -18.34 -6.55 -13.19
CA LEU A 242 -17.10 -7.28 -13.01
C LEU A 242 -17.07 -8.45 -14.00
N TYR A 243 -15.93 -8.61 -14.66
CA TYR A 243 -15.66 -9.64 -15.64
C TYR A 243 -14.47 -10.49 -15.21
N ARG A 244 -14.51 -11.78 -15.53
CA ARG A 244 -13.49 -12.76 -15.16
C ARG A 244 -13.12 -13.67 -16.33
N SER A 245 -11.84 -14.00 -16.45
CA SER A 245 -11.28 -14.98 -17.39
C SER A 245 -10.38 -15.98 -16.65
N ASP A 246 -10.25 -17.20 -17.18
CA ASP A 246 -9.34 -18.23 -16.68
C ASP A 246 -7.91 -18.11 -17.25
N THR A 247 -7.73 -17.26 -18.27
CA THR A 247 -6.42 -17.02 -18.91
C THR A 247 -6.15 -15.52 -19.06
N PRO A 248 -4.87 -15.09 -19.09
CA PRO A 248 -4.53 -13.68 -19.31
C PRO A 248 -5.10 -13.17 -20.63
N ALA A 249 -5.74 -12.00 -20.62
CA ALA A 249 -6.40 -11.41 -21.79
C ALA A 249 -7.37 -12.38 -22.53
N GLY A 250 -7.93 -13.35 -21.79
CA GLY A 250 -8.81 -14.37 -22.33
C GLY A 250 -10.25 -13.92 -22.53
N GLN A 251 -11.10 -14.87 -22.93
CA GLN A 251 -12.54 -14.61 -23.06
C GLN A 251 -13.17 -14.40 -21.69
N GLN A 252 -13.75 -13.21 -21.50
CA GLN A 252 -14.31 -12.84 -20.21
C GLN A 252 -15.78 -13.22 -20.06
N SER A 253 -16.14 -13.64 -18.86
CA SER A 253 -17.51 -13.89 -18.41
C SER A 253 -17.89 -12.90 -17.32
N LYS A 254 -19.11 -12.36 -17.38
CA LYS A 254 -19.64 -11.46 -16.36
C LYS A 254 -19.90 -12.23 -15.07
N VAL A 255 -19.44 -11.69 -13.93
CA VAL A 255 -19.50 -12.33 -12.61
C VAL A 255 -20.75 -11.91 -11.83
N ASN A 256 -21.14 -10.64 -11.93
CA ASN A 256 -22.19 -10.05 -11.11
C ASN A 256 -23.56 -10.07 -11.79
N SER A 257 -24.62 -10.16 -10.98
CA SER A 257 -25.98 -9.83 -11.36
C SER A 257 -26.75 -9.44 -10.09
N PRO A 258 -27.33 -8.23 -9.97
CA PRO A 258 -27.47 -7.15 -10.97
C PRO A 258 -26.21 -6.26 -11.14
N VAL A 259 -26.34 -5.12 -11.86
CA VAL A 259 -25.29 -4.07 -11.98
C VAL A 259 -24.88 -3.57 -10.60
N ILE A 260 -23.57 -3.43 -10.39
CA ILE A 260 -22.97 -3.01 -9.13
C ILE A 260 -23.11 -1.49 -9.00
N GLN A 261 -23.74 -1.01 -7.93
CA GLN A 261 -23.92 0.43 -7.67
C GLN A 261 -22.79 1.04 -6.84
N ASP A 262 -22.00 0.20 -6.17
CA ASP A 262 -20.86 0.61 -5.36
C ASP A 262 -19.55 0.51 -6.16
N THR A 263 -18.43 0.94 -5.58
CA THR A 263 -17.10 0.81 -6.16
C THR A 263 -16.32 -0.39 -5.58
N PHE A 264 -17.05 -1.40 -5.11
CA PHE A 264 -16.48 -2.66 -4.68
C PHE A 264 -17.41 -3.84 -4.99
N TYR A 265 -16.83 -5.03 -5.10
CA TYR A 265 -17.57 -6.28 -5.30
C TYR A 265 -16.82 -7.46 -4.69
N VAL A 266 -17.55 -8.47 -4.24
CA VAL A 266 -16.98 -9.71 -3.69
C VAL A 266 -17.35 -10.88 -4.61
N ASP A 267 -16.37 -11.46 -5.30
CA ASP A 267 -16.57 -12.69 -6.07
C ASP A 267 -16.41 -13.91 -5.15
N GLN A 268 -17.54 -14.54 -4.81
CA GLN A 268 -17.60 -15.78 -4.01
C GLN A 268 -17.67 -17.05 -4.88
N THR A 269 -17.59 -16.90 -6.20
CA THR A 269 -17.71 -18.01 -7.16
C THR A 269 -16.36 -18.51 -7.67
N ALA A 270 -15.28 -17.78 -7.36
CA ALA A 270 -13.92 -18.15 -7.69
C ALA A 270 -13.53 -19.47 -7.01
N GLN A 271 -13.03 -20.43 -7.80
CA GLN A 271 -12.64 -21.74 -7.30
C GLN A 271 -11.20 -21.74 -6.73
N ILE A 272 -10.95 -22.64 -5.78
CA ILE A 272 -9.63 -22.89 -5.20
C ILE A 272 -8.67 -23.43 -6.27
N GLY A 273 -7.40 -23.02 -6.18
CA GLY A 273 -6.29 -23.65 -6.87
C GLY A 273 -5.95 -23.14 -8.27
N GLN A 274 -6.67 -22.14 -8.80
CA GLN A 274 -6.37 -21.53 -10.10
C GLN A 274 -6.34 -20.00 -10.04
N TYR A 275 -5.57 -19.40 -10.94
CA TYR A 275 -5.60 -17.96 -11.18
C TYR A 275 -6.80 -17.58 -12.04
N TYR A 276 -7.30 -16.38 -11.79
CA TYR A 276 -8.30 -15.70 -12.57
C TYR A 276 -7.81 -14.30 -12.92
N TYR A 277 -8.37 -13.75 -13.99
CA TYR A 277 -8.00 -12.46 -14.56
C TYR A 277 -9.25 -11.60 -14.64
N TYR A 278 -9.27 -10.51 -13.87
CA TYR A 278 -10.44 -9.67 -13.67
C TYR A 278 -10.30 -8.31 -14.33
N THR A 279 -11.41 -7.81 -14.88
CA THR A 279 -11.55 -6.40 -15.29
C THR A 279 -12.92 -5.89 -14.84
N VAL A 280 -13.04 -4.57 -14.73
CA VAL A 280 -14.33 -3.91 -14.48
C VAL A 280 -14.67 -3.03 -15.67
N ARG A 281 -15.96 -2.94 -15.98
CA ARG A 281 -16.52 -1.98 -16.94
C ARG A 281 -17.53 -1.09 -16.24
N ALA A 282 -17.50 0.20 -16.53
CA ALA A 282 -18.55 1.15 -16.16
C ALA A 282 -19.76 0.95 -17.09
N VAL A 283 -20.94 1.20 -16.55
CA VAL A 283 -22.24 1.02 -17.22
C VAL A 283 -23.01 2.32 -17.09
N ASP A 284 -23.54 2.85 -18.20
CA ASP A 284 -24.38 4.05 -18.19
C ASP A 284 -25.88 3.75 -17.97
N SER A 285 -26.68 4.81 -17.90
CA SER A 285 -28.15 4.73 -17.75
C SER A 285 -28.88 4.09 -18.93
N LEU A 286 -28.23 3.97 -20.10
CA LEU A 286 -28.72 3.27 -21.29
C LEU A 286 -28.22 1.83 -21.40
N LEU A 287 -27.44 1.37 -20.40
CA LEU A 287 -26.79 0.06 -20.34
C LEU A 287 -25.66 -0.14 -21.37
N ASN A 288 -25.05 0.93 -21.88
CA ASN A 288 -23.79 0.79 -22.61
C ASN A 288 -22.65 0.58 -21.62
N GLU A 289 -21.63 -0.17 -22.04
CA GLU A 289 -20.47 -0.46 -21.22
C GLU A 289 -19.20 0.20 -21.76
N SER A 290 -18.35 0.65 -20.85
CA SER A 290 -17.00 1.11 -21.17
C SER A 290 -16.13 -0.03 -21.73
N PRO A 291 -14.95 0.28 -22.31
CA PRO A 291 -13.85 -0.67 -22.38
C PRO A 291 -13.47 -1.25 -21.01
N ASN A 292 -12.66 -2.31 -21.02
CA ASN A 292 -12.10 -2.90 -19.79
C ASN A 292 -11.19 -1.90 -19.05
N SER A 293 -11.24 -1.92 -17.72
CA SER A 293 -10.13 -1.48 -16.88
C SER A 293 -8.84 -2.26 -17.17
N ASP A 294 -7.74 -1.85 -16.55
CA ASP A 294 -6.56 -2.71 -16.43
C ASP A 294 -6.94 -4.06 -15.78
N GLU A 295 -6.25 -5.11 -16.21
CA GLU A 295 -6.50 -6.48 -15.78
C GLU A 295 -5.76 -6.78 -14.47
N VAL A 296 -6.46 -7.40 -13.51
CA VAL A 296 -5.89 -7.86 -12.24
C VAL A 296 -5.88 -9.38 -12.19
N ARG A 297 -4.70 -9.97 -11.98
CA ARG A 297 -4.51 -11.41 -11.73
C ARG A 297 -4.71 -11.69 -10.25
N SER A 298 -5.63 -12.59 -9.91
CA SER A 298 -5.91 -12.96 -8.52
C SER A 298 -6.32 -14.43 -8.36
N ARG A 299 -6.33 -14.94 -7.12
CA ARG A 299 -6.88 -16.24 -6.74
C ARG A 299 -7.36 -16.21 -5.28
N VAL A 300 -8.20 -17.17 -4.90
CA VAL A 300 -8.66 -17.30 -3.51
C VAL A 300 -7.55 -17.82 -2.61
N ILE A 301 -7.61 -17.49 -1.31
CA ILE A 301 -6.74 -18.08 -0.30
C ILE A 301 -7.21 -19.51 -0.03
N SER A 302 -6.26 -20.45 0.01
CA SER A 302 -6.53 -21.88 0.26
C SER A 302 -5.57 -22.54 1.25
N LEU A 303 -4.32 -22.07 1.34
CA LEU A 303 -3.28 -22.62 2.23
C LEU A 303 -3.12 -24.15 2.13
N ASP A 304 -3.22 -24.72 0.93
CA ASP A 304 -3.27 -26.17 0.69
C ASP A 304 -2.33 -26.66 -0.44
N GLN A 305 -1.53 -25.76 -1.05
CA GLN A 305 -0.61 -26.08 -2.13
C GLN A 305 0.79 -26.52 -1.67
N GLY A 306 0.96 -26.80 -0.38
CA GLY A 306 2.24 -27.17 0.23
C GLY A 306 3.13 -25.95 0.48
N ILE A 307 4.41 -26.06 0.13
CA ILE A 307 5.44 -25.09 0.51
C ILE A 307 5.82 -24.22 -0.68
N LEU A 308 5.74 -22.91 -0.52
CA LEU A 308 6.34 -21.93 -1.43
C LEU A 308 7.74 -21.57 -0.93
N VAL A 309 8.76 -21.82 -1.72
CA VAL A 309 10.13 -21.37 -1.44
C VAL A 309 10.37 -20.10 -2.23
N VAL A 310 10.51 -18.98 -1.52
CA VAL A 310 10.72 -17.66 -2.11
C VAL A 310 12.20 -17.31 -2.02
N ASP A 311 12.86 -17.19 -3.17
CA ASP A 311 14.23 -16.66 -3.28
C ASP A 311 14.20 -15.15 -3.53
N GLU A 312 14.74 -14.39 -2.58
CA GLU A 312 14.95 -12.94 -2.68
C GLU A 312 16.32 -12.57 -3.29
N THR A 313 17.25 -13.53 -3.31
CA THR A 313 18.68 -13.30 -3.55
C THR A 313 18.97 -12.91 -5.00
N ILE A 314 19.86 -11.93 -5.21
CA ILE A 314 20.50 -11.72 -6.51
C ILE A 314 21.49 -12.86 -6.80
N ASP A 315 21.37 -13.44 -8.00
CA ASP A 315 22.24 -14.50 -8.49
C ASP A 315 23.72 -14.13 -8.40
N GLY A 316 24.46 -14.89 -7.58
CA GLY A 316 25.90 -14.80 -7.53
C GLY A 316 26.58 -15.52 -8.69
N ASN A 317 27.92 -15.47 -8.69
CA ASN A 317 28.75 -16.07 -9.73
C ASN A 317 29.21 -17.50 -9.43
N GLY A 318 28.65 -18.12 -8.38
CA GLY A 318 28.97 -19.49 -7.95
C GLY A 318 30.26 -19.62 -7.14
N THR A 319 30.86 -18.50 -6.71
CA THR A 319 32.06 -18.53 -5.85
C THR A 319 31.69 -18.63 -4.37
N LEU A 320 32.68 -18.93 -3.51
CA LEU A 320 32.45 -19.00 -2.06
C LEU A 320 31.91 -17.66 -1.54
N LEU A 321 30.86 -17.71 -0.71
CA LEU A 321 30.14 -16.53 -0.22
C LEU A 321 29.41 -15.71 -1.30
N ASN A 322 29.26 -16.26 -2.51
CA ASN A 322 28.51 -15.65 -3.61
C ASN A 322 27.91 -16.75 -4.53
N PRO A 323 26.99 -17.57 -4.01
CA PRO A 323 26.47 -18.73 -4.71
C PRO A 323 25.67 -18.34 -5.94
N SER A 324 25.69 -19.18 -6.97
CA SER A 324 24.80 -19.01 -8.12
C SER A 324 23.39 -19.49 -7.77
N ASP A 325 22.38 -18.96 -8.43
CA ASP A 325 20.97 -19.39 -8.36
C ASP A 325 20.82 -20.92 -8.34
N GLN A 326 21.36 -21.60 -9.36
CA GLN A 326 21.33 -23.07 -9.47
C GLN A 326 21.84 -23.81 -8.20
N GLN A 327 22.84 -23.26 -7.50
CA GLN A 327 23.38 -23.89 -6.29
C GLN A 327 22.41 -23.74 -5.10
N VAL A 328 21.77 -22.57 -5.00
CA VAL A 328 20.77 -22.27 -3.98
C VAL A 328 19.52 -23.11 -4.20
N ASP A 329 19.01 -23.12 -5.43
CA ASP A 329 17.88 -23.96 -5.87
C ASP A 329 18.10 -25.44 -5.61
N SER A 330 19.28 -25.97 -5.98
CA SER A 330 19.62 -27.38 -5.75
C SER A 330 19.66 -27.68 -4.26
N PHE A 331 20.24 -26.79 -3.46
CA PHE A 331 20.32 -26.96 -2.00
C PHE A 331 18.92 -27.00 -1.37
N TYR A 332 18.05 -26.03 -1.67
CA TYR A 332 16.70 -26.00 -1.08
C TYR A 332 15.83 -27.17 -1.57
N THR A 333 15.94 -27.54 -2.86
CA THR A 333 15.27 -28.73 -3.40
C THR A 333 15.68 -30.01 -2.66
N GLU A 334 16.97 -30.16 -2.34
CA GLU A 334 17.50 -31.34 -1.68
C GLU A 334 17.17 -31.39 -0.17
N ILE A 335 17.25 -30.27 0.57
CA ILE A 335 16.89 -30.26 2.00
C ILE A 335 15.37 -30.37 2.22
N LEU A 336 14.55 -30.02 1.22
CA LEU A 336 13.09 -30.16 1.23
C LEU A 336 12.62 -31.45 0.54
N ALA A 337 13.54 -32.38 0.27
CA ALA A 337 13.20 -33.64 -0.38
C ALA A 337 12.12 -34.39 0.43
N GLY A 338 10.98 -34.63 -0.21
CA GLY A 338 9.83 -35.29 0.41
C GLY A 338 8.66 -34.36 0.72
N PHE A 339 8.79 -33.04 0.54
CA PHE A 339 7.66 -32.11 0.60
C PHE A 339 7.16 -31.75 -0.81
N GLN A 340 5.90 -31.28 -0.90
CA GLN A 340 5.41 -30.63 -2.11
C GLN A 340 5.87 -29.18 -2.09
N ILE A 341 6.81 -28.85 -2.97
CA ILE A 341 7.41 -27.50 -3.03
C ILE A 341 7.12 -26.83 -4.38
N THR A 342 7.03 -25.51 -4.36
CA THR A 342 7.08 -24.63 -5.53
C THR A 342 8.16 -23.59 -5.30
N MET A 343 9.06 -23.40 -6.26
CA MET A 343 10.11 -22.36 -6.20
C MET A 343 9.58 -21.06 -6.82
N TYR A 344 9.91 -19.93 -6.21
CA TYR A 344 9.58 -18.60 -6.69
C TYR A 344 10.79 -17.68 -6.61
N ASP A 345 11.30 -17.27 -7.77
CA ASP A 345 12.39 -16.31 -7.89
C ASP A 345 11.81 -14.89 -8.00
N LEU A 346 12.06 -14.06 -6.97
CA LEU A 346 11.63 -12.67 -6.92
C LEU A 346 12.37 -11.76 -7.90
N GLN A 347 13.64 -12.03 -8.18
CA GLN A 347 14.44 -11.22 -9.11
C GLN A 347 13.92 -11.37 -10.54
N GLN A 348 13.55 -12.59 -10.93
CA GLN A 348 12.96 -12.85 -12.24
C GLN A 348 11.51 -12.35 -12.34
N SER A 349 10.71 -12.50 -11.29
CA SER A 349 9.26 -12.25 -11.33
C SER A 349 8.88 -10.79 -11.03
N GLY A 350 9.72 -10.05 -10.29
CA GLY A 350 9.58 -8.62 -10.00
C GLY A 350 8.56 -8.24 -8.91
N GLU A 351 7.52 -9.04 -8.67
CA GLU A 351 6.52 -8.79 -7.62
C GLU A 351 5.97 -10.12 -7.08
N ILE A 352 5.59 -10.16 -5.80
CA ILE A 352 4.82 -11.27 -5.21
C ILE A 352 3.66 -10.70 -4.39
N LYS A 353 2.45 -11.22 -4.62
CA LYS A 353 1.21 -10.72 -4.01
C LYS A 353 0.65 -11.72 -3.00
N LEU A 354 -0.32 -11.27 -2.20
CA LEU A 354 -1.11 -12.16 -1.36
C LEU A 354 -1.77 -13.28 -2.18
N ALA A 355 -2.17 -13.01 -3.42
CA ALA A 355 -2.66 -14.04 -4.33
C ALA A 355 -1.62 -15.15 -4.49
N ASP A 356 -0.33 -14.83 -4.61
CA ASP A 356 0.74 -15.81 -4.79
C ASP A 356 1.09 -16.55 -3.49
N LEU A 357 1.09 -15.87 -2.35
CA LEU A 357 1.37 -16.48 -1.03
C LEU A 357 0.20 -17.35 -0.52
N GLY A 358 -1.02 -16.84 -0.63
CA GLY A 358 -2.22 -17.36 0.05
C GLY A 358 -2.72 -18.74 -0.38
N ALA A 359 -2.13 -19.37 -1.39
CA ALA A 359 -2.45 -20.77 -1.69
C ALA A 359 -1.56 -21.78 -0.97
N PHE A 360 -0.44 -21.36 -0.39
CA PHE A 360 0.55 -22.26 0.21
C PHE A 360 0.41 -22.31 1.72
N SER A 361 0.41 -23.52 2.28
CA SER A 361 0.32 -23.73 3.73
C SER A 361 1.54 -23.14 4.46
N THR A 362 2.71 -23.22 3.82
CA THR A 362 3.96 -22.65 4.33
C THR A 362 4.69 -21.83 3.26
N VAL A 363 5.23 -20.68 3.66
CA VAL A 363 6.21 -19.91 2.90
C VAL A 363 7.59 -20.05 3.58
N LEU A 364 8.56 -20.59 2.85
CA LEU A 364 9.97 -20.53 3.21
C LEU A 364 10.59 -19.33 2.47
N TRP A 365 10.83 -18.25 3.22
CA TRP A 365 11.50 -17.06 2.71
C TRP A 365 13.00 -17.19 2.93
N GLN A 366 13.78 -17.10 1.85
CA GLN A 366 15.23 -17.16 1.96
C GLN A 366 15.91 -16.03 1.20
N GLY A 367 16.89 -15.44 1.87
CA GLY A 367 17.68 -14.33 1.34
C GLY A 367 19.14 -14.48 1.77
N ASN A 368 20.04 -14.58 0.80
CA ASN A 368 21.48 -14.67 1.08
C ASN A 368 22.29 -13.46 0.55
N ASP A 369 21.60 -12.41 0.11
CA ASP A 369 22.19 -11.20 -0.47
C ASP A 369 22.80 -10.27 0.60
N PHE A 370 24.03 -9.86 0.33
CA PHE A 370 24.84 -9.02 1.18
C PHE A 370 24.71 -7.51 0.86
N THR A 371 23.95 -7.14 -0.18
CA THR A 371 23.99 -5.83 -0.84
C THR A 371 22.63 -5.22 -1.20
N ASP A 372 21.62 -6.00 -1.58
CA ASP A 372 20.29 -5.49 -1.92
C ASP A 372 19.21 -6.03 -0.96
N PHE A 373 18.29 -5.16 -0.56
CA PHE A 373 17.15 -5.43 0.34
C PHE A 373 15.90 -4.67 -0.13
N THR A 374 15.89 -4.19 -1.38
CA THR A 374 14.90 -3.20 -1.87
C THR A 374 13.54 -3.80 -2.22
N LEU A 375 13.47 -5.11 -2.48
CA LEU A 375 12.23 -5.79 -2.91
C LEU A 375 11.26 -6.04 -1.75
N THR A 376 11.76 -6.13 -0.52
CA THR A 376 10.98 -6.63 0.62
C THR A 376 9.99 -5.60 1.18
N GLU A 377 10.22 -4.29 1.00
CA GLU A 377 9.31 -3.25 1.45
C GLU A 377 7.91 -3.35 0.81
N GLN A 378 7.85 -3.77 -0.48
CA GLN A 378 6.61 -3.88 -1.26
C GLN A 378 5.79 -5.13 -0.88
N VAL A 379 6.43 -6.13 -0.28
CA VAL A 379 5.83 -7.45 0.00
C VAL A 379 5.29 -7.56 1.42
N ARG A 380 5.71 -6.70 2.35
CA ARG A 380 5.31 -6.76 3.77
C ARG A 380 3.80 -6.81 3.98
N GLU A 381 3.04 -6.03 3.23
CA GLU A 381 1.59 -6.06 3.35
C GLU A 381 1.00 -7.43 2.96
N SER A 382 1.52 -8.02 1.87
CA SER A 382 1.14 -9.37 1.44
C SER A 382 1.53 -10.44 2.48
N ILE A 383 2.74 -10.35 3.07
CA ILE A 383 3.18 -11.27 4.13
C ILE A 383 2.30 -11.12 5.37
N GLY A 384 2.03 -9.89 5.81
CA GLY A 384 1.16 -9.64 6.96
C GLY A 384 -0.20 -10.29 6.78
N ARG A 385 -0.86 -10.02 5.64
CA ARG A 385 -2.17 -10.62 5.30
C ARG A 385 -2.11 -12.15 5.15
N TYR A 386 -1.00 -12.70 4.67
CA TYR A 386 -0.78 -14.15 4.59
C TYR A 386 -0.73 -14.79 5.98
N LEU A 387 0.01 -14.18 6.92
CA LEU A 387 0.10 -14.64 8.31
C LEU A 387 -1.25 -14.46 9.04
N GLU A 388 -1.95 -13.34 8.82
CA GLU A 388 -3.31 -13.13 9.34
C GLU A 388 -4.33 -14.16 8.81
N ALA A 389 -4.11 -14.68 7.60
CA ALA A 389 -4.91 -15.76 7.05
C ALA A 389 -4.59 -17.13 7.66
N GLY A 390 -3.54 -17.25 8.46
CA GLY A 390 -3.11 -18.49 9.12
C GLY A 390 -1.99 -19.24 8.40
N GLY A 391 -1.32 -18.60 7.44
CA GLY A 391 -0.18 -19.18 6.73
C GLY A 391 1.06 -19.32 7.63
N ASN A 392 1.82 -20.40 7.45
CA ASN A 392 3.05 -20.63 8.22
C ASN A 392 4.26 -20.01 7.52
N MET A 393 5.24 -19.52 8.27
CA MET A 393 6.43 -18.90 7.68
C MET A 393 7.74 -19.35 8.31
N LEU A 394 8.67 -19.79 7.48
CA LEU A 394 10.07 -20.01 7.84
C LEU A 394 10.92 -18.94 7.15
N ILE A 395 11.60 -18.10 7.93
CA ILE A 395 12.51 -17.08 7.41
C ILE A 395 13.95 -17.51 7.67
N SER A 396 14.77 -17.50 6.62
CA SER A 396 16.19 -17.85 6.66
C SER A 396 16.98 -16.83 5.84
N GLU A 397 17.40 -15.74 6.46
CA GLU A 397 18.12 -14.68 5.76
C GLU A 397 19.13 -13.92 6.61
N ILE A 398 20.04 -13.20 5.96
CA ILE A 398 20.90 -12.22 6.62
C ILE A 398 20.23 -10.85 6.70
N HIS A 399 20.52 -10.10 7.76
CA HIS A 399 20.01 -8.73 7.96
C HIS A 399 18.48 -8.58 7.83
N PRO A 400 17.67 -9.39 8.53
CA PRO A 400 16.21 -9.30 8.44
C PRO A 400 15.65 -7.91 8.80
N SER A 401 16.30 -7.15 9.69
CA SER A 401 15.87 -5.78 9.96
C SER A 401 16.08 -4.80 8.80
N LYS A 402 17.00 -5.08 7.88
CA LYS A 402 17.14 -4.30 6.65
C LYS A 402 16.05 -4.64 5.66
N ALA A 403 15.81 -5.94 5.44
CA ALA A 403 14.79 -6.43 4.52
C ALA A 403 13.38 -5.98 4.93
N PHE A 404 12.99 -6.21 6.19
CA PHE A 404 11.60 -5.99 6.61
C PHE A 404 11.33 -4.66 7.34
N ALA A 405 12.36 -3.90 7.72
CA ALA A 405 12.19 -2.69 8.51
C ALA A 405 13.08 -1.50 8.10
N ASN A 406 13.70 -1.59 6.90
CA ASN A 406 14.61 -0.58 6.33
C ASN A 406 15.60 -0.03 7.38
N ASN A 407 16.19 -0.94 8.17
CA ASN A 407 17.00 -0.54 9.31
C ASN A 407 18.41 -0.05 8.89
N LEU A 408 18.73 1.20 9.23
CA LEU A 408 20.02 1.80 8.90
C LEU A 408 20.98 1.93 10.09
N SER A 409 20.58 1.52 11.30
CA SER A 409 21.38 1.72 12.52
C SER A 409 21.29 0.58 13.53
N TYR A 410 22.34 0.43 14.34
CA TYR A 410 22.43 -0.62 15.36
C TYR A 410 23.03 -0.10 16.68
N PRO A 411 22.58 -0.62 17.84
CA PRO A 411 21.43 -1.51 18.01
C PRO A 411 20.11 -0.77 17.77
N ARG A 412 19.05 -1.48 17.40
CA ARG A 412 17.69 -0.92 17.24
C ARG A 412 16.68 -1.76 18.01
N ASN A 413 15.76 -1.07 18.71
CA ASN A 413 14.57 -1.67 19.30
C ASN A 413 13.37 -1.38 18.40
N PHE A 414 12.46 -2.34 18.31
CA PHE A 414 11.18 -2.22 17.64
C PHE A 414 10.05 -2.22 18.67
N ALA A 415 8.90 -1.66 18.31
CA ALA A 415 7.73 -1.54 19.18
C ALA A 415 6.46 -2.00 18.45
N PRO A 416 5.36 -2.25 19.18
CA PRO A 416 4.06 -2.54 18.55
C PRO A 416 3.70 -1.47 17.50
N GLY A 417 3.26 -1.92 16.33
CA GLY A 417 3.06 -1.09 15.14
C GLY A 417 4.19 -1.19 14.11
N ASP A 418 5.39 -1.65 14.49
CA ASP A 418 6.44 -2.01 13.55
C ASP A 418 6.17 -3.40 12.96
N PHE A 419 6.17 -3.54 11.63
CA PHE A 419 5.89 -4.82 10.95
C PHE A 419 6.73 -6.00 11.48
N ILE A 420 8.04 -5.81 11.64
CA ILE A 420 8.96 -6.86 12.11
C ILE A 420 8.70 -7.23 13.59
N TYR A 421 8.14 -6.33 14.38
CA TYR A 421 7.73 -6.60 15.76
C TYR A 421 6.44 -7.41 15.79
N ASP A 422 5.41 -6.92 15.08
CA ASP A 422 4.06 -7.48 15.15
C ASP A 422 3.96 -8.85 14.47
N TYR A 423 4.58 -8.98 13.29
CA TYR A 423 4.48 -10.19 12.45
C TYR A 423 5.68 -11.11 12.57
N LEU A 424 6.90 -10.55 12.55
CA LEU A 424 8.13 -11.36 12.55
C LEU A 424 8.73 -11.56 13.96
N LYS A 425 8.06 -11.03 14.97
CA LYS A 425 8.33 -11.22 16.41
C LYS A 425 9.74 -10.81 16.84
N VAL A 426 10.32 -9.82 16.17
CA VAL A 426 11.64 -9.25 16.50
C VAL A 426 11.49 -7.97 17.32
N ALA A 427 11.85 -8.03 18.60
CA ALA A 427 11.83 -6.86 19.50
C ALA A 427 13.10 -6.01 19.40
N ARG A 428 14.25 -6.61 19.10
CA ARG A 428 15.54 -5.91 19.10
C ARG A 428 16.53 -6.57 18.17
N VAL A 429 17.33 -5.75 17.50
CA VAL A 429 18.45 -6.19 16.68
C VAL A 429 19.76 -5.52 17.05
N GLU A 430 20.83 -6.28 16.93
CA GLU A 430 22.20 -5.80 17.06
C GLU A 430 23.05 -6.43 15.96
N TYR A 431 24.07 -5.69 15.52
CA TYR A 431 24.96 -6.14 14.48
C TYR A 431 26.36 -5.54 14.68
N SER A 432 27.38 -6.28 14.27
CA SER A 432 28.77 -5.84 14.30
C SER A 432 29.50 -6.42 13.10
N ALA A 433 29.87 -5.54 12.16
CA ALA A 433 30.49 -5.90 10.88
C ALA A 433 31.72 -6.83 10.93
N PRO A 434 32.67 -6.70 11.90
CA PRO A 434 33.81 -7.61 11.96
C PRO A 434 33.47 -9.01 12.50
N SER A 435 32.24 -9.23 12.99
CA SER A 435 31.87 -10.45 13.71
C SER A 435 31.83 -11.67 12.81
N ARG A 436 32.31 -12.80 13.34
CA ARG A 436 32.52 -14.06 12.61
C ARG A 436 31.56 -15.11 13.12
N PHE A 437 30.59 -15.51 12.32
CA PHE A 437 29.56 -16.49 12.68
C PHE A 437 30.03 -17.89 12.31
N LEU A 438 30.18 -18.75 13.31
CA LEU A 438 30.55 -20.15 13.11
C LEU A 438 29.32 -21.04 12.93
N GLY A 439 28.23 -20.66 13.60
CA GLY A 439 27.07 -21.51 13.74
C GLY A 439 26.12 -20.99 14.82
N ALA A 440 25.04 -21.72 15.00
CA ALA A 440 23.98 -21.45 15.94
C ALA A 440 23.89 -22.59 16.95
N VAL A 441 23.98 -22.26 18.23
CA VAL A 441 23.85 -23.21 19.34
C VAL A 441 22.47 -23.03 19.97
N PRO A 442 21.71 -24.11 20.22
CA PRO A 442 20.35 -24.02 20.74
C PRO A 442 20.31 -23.39 22.13
N LEU A 443 19.32 -22.53 22.36
CA LEU A 443 19.00 -21.95 23.68
C LEU A 443 17.93 -22.74 24.43
N ILE A 444 17.21 -23.61 23.73
CA ILE A 444 16.12 -24.44 24.26
C ILE A 444 16.28 -25.90 23.80
N THR A 445 15.56 -26.82 24.45
CA THR A 445 15.51 -28.22 24.05
C THR A 445 14.68 -28.43 22.78
N GLY A 446 15.04 -29.42 21.97
CA GLY A 446 14.30 -29.77 20.74
C GLY A 446 14.89 -29.19 19.46
N TYR A 447 15.94 -28.36 19.57
CA TYR A 447 16.72 -27.87 18.45
C TYR A 447 18.16 -28.38 18.57
N ASP A 448 18.76 -28.78 17.45
CA ASP A 448 20.16 -29.18 17.37
C ASP A 448 21.03 -28.01 16.89
N SER A 449 22.34 -28.06 17.18
CA SER A 449 23.29 -27.06 16.69
C SER A 449 23.41 -27.10 15.17
N LEU A 450 23.60 -25.93 14.56
CA LEU A 450 23.96 -25.79 13.14
C LEU A 450 25.29 -25.09 13.01
N TYR A 451 26.14 -25.57 12.11
CA TYR A 451 27.45 -25.00 11.83
C TYR A 451 27.63 -24.68 10.36
N VAL A 452 28.40 -23.63 10.08
CA VAL A 452 28.80 -23.24 8.73
C VAL A 452 29.51 -24.41 8.05
N ASP A 453 29.12 -24.71 6.82
CA ASP A 453 29.83 -25.65 5.98
C ASP A 453 31.18 -25.04 5.57
N PRO A 454 32.33 -25.62 5.95
CA PRO A 454 33.63 -25.12 5.56
C PRO A 454 33.82 -25.05 4.04
N ALA A 455 33.08 -25.85 3.26
CA ALA A 455 33.10 -25.83 1.80
C ALA A 455 32.38 -24.62 1.21
N LYS A 456 31.63 -23.84 2.00
CA LYS A 456 30.89 -22.64 1.57
C LYS A 456 31.46 -21.34 2.15
N SER A 457 32.56 -21.45 2.90
CA SER A 457 33.30 -20.32 3.47
C SER A 457 34.79 -20.41 3.11
N THR A 458 35.59 -19.42 3.54
CA THR A 458 37.01 -19.31 3.20
C THR A 458 37.90 -19.42 4.43
N ASN A 459 39.13 -19.89 4.23
CA ASN A 459 40.16 -19.93 5.27
C ASN A 459 40.50 -18.52 5.83
N THR A 460 40.38 -17.47 5.03
CA THR A 460 40.57 -16.06 5.46
C THR A 460 39.57 -15.65 6.53
N LEU A 461 38.36 -16.22 6.51
CA LEU A 461 37.36 -16.02 7.56
C LEU A 461 37.42 -17.10 8.64
N ASN A 462 38.45 -17.96 8.63
CA ASN A 462 38.51 -19.18 9.44
C ASN A 462 37.23 -20.02 9.31
N TYR A 463 36.68 -20.12 8.09
CA TYR A 463 35.47 -20.86 7.77
C TYR A 463 34.19 -20.36 8.46
N HIS A 464 34.17 -19.11 8.92
CA HIS A 464 32.96 -18.43 9.41
C HIS A 464 32.28 -17.65 8.29
N ILE A 465 31.01 -17.29 8.46
CA ILE A 465 30.35 -16.27 7.62
C ILE A 465 30.27 -14.92 8.34
N LEU A 466 29.89 -13.89 7.60
CA LEU A 466 29.73 -12.50 8.06
C LEU A 466 28.27 -12.09 8.02
N LYS A 467 27.97 -10.88 8.52
CA LYS A 467 26.67 -10.21 8.31
C LYS A 467 25.45 -10.88 8.96
N VAL A 468 25.68 -11.90 9.80
CA VAL A 468 24.64 -12.44 10.68
C VAL A 468 24.31 -11.42 11.76
N GLU A 469 23.06 -11.00 11.74
CA GLU A 469 22.46 -10.07 12.68
C GLU A 469 21.90 -10.84 13.87
N SER A 470 21.87 -10.23 15.05
CA SER A 470 21.12 -10.80 16.18
C SER A 470 19.66 -10.35 16.11
N ILE A 471 18.73 -11.26 16.41
CA ILE A 471 17.29 -11.01 16.49
C ILE A 471 16.78 -11.49 17.84
N THR A 472 16.32 -10.56 18.68
CA THR A 472 15.76 -10.87 20.00
C THR A 472 14.24 -10.93 19.90
N ALA A 473 13.65 -12.02 20.41
CA ALA A 473 12.22 -12.27 20.43
C ALA A 473 11.41 -11.22 21.21
N THR A 474 10.18 -10.98 20.76
CA THR A 474 9.10 -10.35 21.54
C THR A 474 8.63 -11.25 22.69
N ALA A 475 7.75 -10.74 23.56
CA ALA A 475 7.32 -11.46 24.77
C ALA A 475 6.42 -12.69 24.50
N ASP A 476 5.76 -12.72 23.33
CA ASP A 476 4.92 -13.81 22.81
C ASP A 476 5.71 -14.81 21.94
N ALA A 477 7.02 -14.65 21.85
CA ALA A 477 7.94 -15.54 21.15
C ALA A 477 9.13 -15.91 22.04
N GLN A 478 9.97 -16.83 21.58
CA GLN A 478 11.17 -17.25 22.30
C GLN A 478 12.40 -17.30 21.40
N ASN A 479 13.57 -17.02 21.99
CA ASN A 479 14.85 -17.18 21.29
C ASN A 479 15.24 -18.66 21.25
N ILE A 480 15.46 -19.21 20.05
CA ILE A 480 15.78 -20.64 19.87
C ILE A 480 17.27 -20.91 19.66
N TYR A 481 18.02 -19.94 19.15
CA TYR A 481 19.45 -20.07 18.85
C TYR A 481 20.25 -18.88 19.36
N GLN A 482 21.49 -19.13 19.78
CA GLN A 482 22.50 -18.10 20.01
C GLN A 482 23.67 -18.22 19.04
N TYR A 483 24.24 -17.07 18.70
CA TYR A 483 25.40 -16.90 17.85
C TYR A 483 26.64 -17.58 18.44
N ASP A 484 27.26 -18.50 17.71
CA ASP A 484 28.54 -19.10 18.09
C ASP A 484 29.72 -18.59 17.25
N SER A 485 30.90 -18.60 17.88
CA SER A 485 32.16 -18.13 17.30
C SER A 485 33.34 -18.70 18.07
N TRP A 486 34.44 -19.02 17.38
CA TRP A 486 35.70 -19.35 18.07
C TRP A 486 36.32 -18.15 18.79
N TYR A 487 35.94 -16.94 18.41
CA TYR A 487 36.48 -15.71 18.96
C TYR A 487 35.80 -15.36 20.30
N ALA A 488 36.57 -14.83 21.24
CA ALA A 488 36.05 -14.39 22.53
C ALA A 488 35.15 -13.15 22.38
N SER A 489 34.11 -13.03 23.22
CA SER A 489 33.07 -11.99 23.11
C SER A 489 33.58 -10.56 23.32
N ASN A 490 34.78 -10.41 23.88
CA ASN A 490 35.46 -9.12 24.03
C ASN A 490 36.35 -8.73 22.83
N THR A 491 36.39 -9.54 21.77
CA THR A 491 37.09 -9.20 20.51
C THR A 491 36.12 -8.67 19.47
N SER A 492 36.61 -7.94 18.46
CA SER A 492 35.75 -7.44 17.38
C SER A 492 35.09 -8.59 16.60
N GLN A 493 35.81 -9.68 16.34
CA GLN A 493 35.29 -10.87 15.67
C GLN A 493 34.29 -11.67 16.51
N GLY A 494 34.44 -11.69 17.84
CA GLY A 494 33.57 -12.44 18.73
C GLY A 494 32.43 -11.62 19.35
N SER A 495 32.33 -10.32 19.06
CA SER A 495 31.44 -9.38 19.76
C SER A 495 29.94 -9.73 19.73
N MET A 496 29.53 -10.58 18.78
CA MET A 496 28.16 -11.09 18.65
C MET A 496 27.93 -12.45 19.34
N LYS A 497 28.98 -13.13 19.81
CA LYS A 497 28.88 -14.45 20.44
C LYS A 497 27.94 -14.43 21.64
N GLY A 498 27.00 -15.38 21.65
CA GLY A 498 25.96 -15.54 22.68
C GLY A 498 24.71 -14.69 22.46
N LYS A 499 24.65 -13.85 21.42
CA LYS A 499 23.44 -13.09 21.10
C LYS A 499 22.42 -13.95 20.35
N PRO A 500 21.11 -13.74 20.53
CA PRO A 500 20.07 -14.50 19.82
C PRO A 500 20.12 -14.35 18.30
N VAL A 501 19.92 -15.45 17.55
CA VAL A 501 19.92 -15.50 16.08
C VAL A 501 18.77 -16.34 15.50
N GLY A 502 17.82 -16.71 16.35
CA GLY A 502 16.65 -17.47 15.94
C GLY A 502 15.49 -17.23 16.89
N ILE A 503 14.28 -17.15 16.35
CA ILE A 503 13.04 -16.90 17.06
C ILE A 503 11.99 -17.95 16.65
N GLU A 504 11.24 -18.47 17.62
CA GLU A 504 10.03 -19.27 17.42
C GLU A 504 8.86 -18.51 18.04
N TYR A 505 7.80 -18.28 17.26
CA TYR A 505 6.57 -17.68 17.75
C TYR A 505 5.72 -18.73 18.49
N LEU A 506 5.13 -18.34 19.63
CA LEU A 506 4.36 -19.24 20.50
C LEU A 506 2.84 -19.01 20.42
N GLY A 507 2.40 -18.17 19.49
CA GLY A 507 0.98 -17.92 19.23
C GLY A 507 0.27 -19.09 18.56
N SER A 508 -1.02 -18.92 18.32
CA SER A 508 -1.88 -19.93 17.70
C SER A 508 -2.63 -19.43 16.47
N ASP A 509 -2.39 -18.17 16.10
CA ASP A 509 -2.93 -17.49 14.93
C ASP A 509 -2.19 -17.88 13.65
N TYR A 510 -0.87 -18.06 13.72
CA TYR A 510 -0.02 -18.64 12.67
C TYR A 510 1.25 -19.22 13.29
N GLN A 511 2.02 -19.98 12.51
CA GLN A 511 3.33 -20.48 12.94
C GLN A 511 4.47 -19.71 12.27
N LEU A 512 5.50 -19.38 13.06
CA LEU A 512 6.69 -18.68 12.57
C LEU A 512 7.94 -19.23 13.23
N VAL A 513 8.94 -19.52 12.40
CA VAL A 513 10.33 -19.65 12.80
C VAL A 513 11.17 -18.70 11.96
N HIS A 514 11.91 -17.81 12.63
CA HIS A 514 12.72 -16.78 11.98
C HIS A 514 14.18 -16.92 12.40
N ILE A 515 15.05 -17.15 11.43
CA ILE A 515 16.48 -17.39 11.62
C ILE A 515 17.27 -16.33 10.85
N SER A 516 18.19 -15.65 11.54
CA SER A 516 18.93 -14.50 10.98
C SER A 516 20.21 -14.87 10.25
N PHE A 517 20.29 -16.11 9.75
CA PHE A 517 21.37 -16.60 8.92
C PHE A 517 20.83 -17.53 7.81
N PRO A 518 21.45 -17.54 6.60
CA PRO A 518 20.95 -18.33 5.49
C PRO A 518 21.34 -19.80 5.66
N LEU A 519 20.35 -20.69 5.53
CA LEU A 519 20.55 -22.14 5.61
C LEU A 519 21.51 -22.65 4.51
N TYR A 520 21.56 -21.98 3.36
CA TYR A 520 22.50 -22.32 2.29
C TYR A 520 23.94 -22.42 2.81
N TYR A 521 24.39 -21.58 3.74
CA TYR A 521 25.77 -21.63 4.22
C TYR A 521 26.04 -22.69 5.30
N MET A 522 25.01 -23.35 5.81
CA MET A 522 25.13 -24.34 6.88
C MET A 522 25.46 -25.73 6.33
N ASN A 523 25.92 -26.62 7.21
CA ASN A 523 26.07 -28.03 6.92
C ASN A 523 24.75 -28.60 6.41
N PHE A 524 24.80 -29.35 5.31
CA PHE A 524 23.61 -29.88 4.65
C PHE A 524 22.73 -30.74 5.57
N THR A 525 23.34 -31.67 6.33
CA THR A 525 22.57 -32.60 7.18
C THR A 525 21.90 -31.86 8.32
N GLU A 526 22.60 -30.92 8.93
CA GLU A 526 22.08 -30.11 10.04
C GLU A 526 20.95 -29.17 9.55
N ALA A 527 21.11 -28.55 8.37
CA ALA A 527 20.08 -27.72 7.75
C ALA A 527 18.82 -28.53 7.39
N GLN A 528 18.99 -29.72 6.80
CA GLN A 528 17.87 -30.61 6.49
C GLN A 528 17.14 -31.07 7.76
N GLN A 529 17.86 -31.46 8.80
CA GLN A 529 17.27 -31.85 10.08
C GLN A 529 16.45 -30.70 10.69
N LEU A 530 16.98 -29.49 10.68
CA LEU A 530 16.27 -28.31 11.17
C LEU A 530 15.00 -28.02 10.36
N VAL A 531 15.09 -28.03 9.03
CA VAL A 531 13.94 -27.75 8.16
C VAL A 531 12.86 -28.82 8.35
N HIS A 532 13.23 -30.10 8.39
CA HIS A 532 12.28 -31.18 8.64
C HIS A 532 11.63 -31.08 10.03
N LEU A 533 12.41 -30.76 11.07
CA LEU A 533 11.90 -30.50 12.42
C LEU A 533 10.84 -29.39 12.40
N ILE A 534 11.15 -28.25 11.78
CA ILE A 534 10.25 -27.10 11.71
C ILE A 534 8.98 -27.48 10.93
N LEU A 535 9.14 -28.00 9.71
CA LEU A 535 8.01 -28.28 8.84
C LEU A 535 7.09 -29.36 9.44
N ILE A 536 7.63 -30.45 9.96
CA ILE A 536 6.84 -31.58 10.46
C ILE A 536 6.32 -31.31 11.88
N GLU A 537 7.21 -30.97 12.81
CA GLU A 537 6.84 -30.92 14.23
C GLU A 537 6.26 -29.57 14.66
N LYS A 538 6.63 -28.48 13.98
CA LYS A 538 6.15 -27.13 14.33
C LYS A 538 4.99 -26.68 13.43
N PHE A 539 5.12 -26.88 12.12
CA PHE A 539 4.14 -26.38 11.14
C PHE A 539 3.10 -27.43 10.74
N GLY A 540 3.36 -28.72 11.01
CA GLY A 540 2.43 -29.81 10.70
C GLY A 540 2.34 -30.15 9.21
N GLU A 541 3.39 -29.85 8.43
CA GLU A 541 3.47 -30.18 7.01
C GLU A 541 3.53 -31.69 6.78
N LEU A 542 2.85 -32.14 5.73
CA LEU A 542 2.82 -33.53 5.33
C LEU A 542 3.90 -33.83 4.29
N THR A 543 4.50 -35.02 4.37
CA THR A 543 5.44 -35.48 3.34
C THR A 543 4.69 -36.24 2.24
N SER A 544 5.19 -36.16 1.00
CA SER A 544 4.61 -36.80 -0.18
C SER A 544 4.52 -38.34 -0.08
N LEU A 545 5.13 -38.96 0.94
CA LEU A 545 5.06 -40.39 1.23
C LEU A 545 3.76 -40.81 1.96
N THR A 546 2.91 -39.87 2.38
CA THR A 546 1.65 -40.17 3.09
C THR A 546 0.38 -39.99 2.24
N LYS A 547 0.48 -39.86 0.91
CA LYS A 547 -0.70 -39.62 0.03
C LYS A 547 -1.59 -40.86 -0.20
N ASP A 548 -1.32 -41.99 0.45
CA ASP A 548 -2.07 -43.25 0.31
C ASP A 548 -2.66 -43.77 1.65
N ILE A 549 -3.10 -42.86 2.53
CA ILE A 549 -4.02 -43.23 3.60
C ILE A 549 -5.25 -42.32 3.48
N SER A 550 -6.35 -42.94 3.03
CA SER A 550 -7.73 -42.50 3.24
C SER A 550 -7.84 -41.66 4.52
N GLU A 551 -8.20 -40.38 4.36
CA GLU A 551 -8.39 -39.39 5.41
C GLU A 551 -9.13 -39.95 6.62
N MET A 552 -8.40 -40.13 7.73
CA MET A 552 -8.97 -40.11 9.07
C MET A 552 -8.26 -39.00 9.84
N PRO A 553 -8.99 -38.04 10.42
CA PRO A 553 -8.38 -37.06 11.30
C PRO A 553 -7.70 -37.72 12.49
N ASP A 554 -6.47 -37.29 12.81
CA ASP A 554 -5.69 -37.85 13.93
C ASP A 554 -6.04 -37.24 15.30
N ARG A 555 -6.78 -36.12 15.33
CA ARG A 555 -7.25 -35.48 16.57
C ARG A 555 -8.56 -34.71 16.40
N PHE A 556 -9.32 -34.59 17.51
CA PHE A 556 -10.50 -33.74 17.60
C PHE A 556 -10.06 -32.30 17.83
N GLU A 557 -10.49 -31.38 16.97
CA GLU A 557 -10.12 -29.98 17.06
C GLU A 557 -11.31 -29.06 16.75
N LEU A 558 -11.50 -28.02 17.56
CA LEU A 558 -12.40 -26.90 17.27
C LEU A 558 -11.53 -25.72 16.84
N PHE A 559 -11.77 -25.17 15.65
CA PHE A 559 -10.99 -24.05 15.12
C PHE A 559 -11.53 -22.69 15.59
N GLN A 560 -10.69 -21.66 15.50
CA GLN A 560 -11.12 -20.29 15.73
C GLN A 560 -12.13 -19.87 14.66
N ASN A 561 -13.23 -19.25 15.06
CA ASN A 561 -14.23 -18.77 14.12
C ASN A 561 -13.62 -17.68 13.21
N TYR A 562 -13.99 -17.66 11.93
CA TYR A 562 -13.50 -16.67 10.98
C TYR A 562 -14.65 -16.06 10.17
N PRO A 563 -14.72 -14.72 10.03
CA PRO A 563 -13.85 -13.72 10.67
C PRO A 563 -14.04 -13.68 12.21
N ASN A 564 -13.05 -13.14 12.94
CA ASN A 564 -13.17 -12.79 14.36
C ASN A 564 -12.23 -11.59 14.68
N PRO A 565 -12.75 -10.39 14.96
CA PRO A 565 -14.16 -10.05 15.12
C PRO A 565 -15.00 -10.19 13.83
N PHE A 566 -16.31 -10.40 13.96
CA PHE A 566 -17.22 -10.59 12.81
C PHE A 566 -18.42 -9.64 12.84
N ASN A 567 -19.00 -9.37 11.67
CA ASN A 567 -20.22 -8.55 11.51
C ASN A 567 -20.99 -8.94 10.21
N PRO A 568 -22.24 -9.42 10.27
CA PRO A 568 -22.90 -10.08 11.40
C PRO A 568 -22.64 -11.59 11.42
N SER A 569 -21.94 -12.16 10.43
CA SER A 569 -21.75 -13.62 10.31
C SER A 569 -20.31 -14.09 10.44
N THR A 570 -20.13 -15.28 11.01
CA THR A 570 -18.85 -15.97 11.15
C THR A 570 -19.02 -17.47 10.90
N LEU A 571 -17.95 -18.13 10.46
CA LEU A 571 -17.90 -19.55 10.25
C LEU A 571 -17.16 -20.23 11.40
N ILE A 572 -17.73 -21.30 11.94
CA ILE A 572 -17.13 -22.14 12.98
C ILE A 572 -16.83 -23.50 12.36
N SER A 573 -15.56 -23.91 12.42
CA SER A 573 -15.08 -25.20 11.88
C SER A 573 -14.61 -26.13 12.98
N TRP A 574 -14.76 -27.45 12.78
CA TRP A 574 -14.19 -28.48 13.66
C TRP A 574 -13.84 -29.75 12.88
N GLN A 575 -13.07 -30.62 13.53
CA GLN A 575 -12.62 -31.89 12.99
C GLN A 575 -12.99 -33.06 13.93
N LEU A 576 -13.53 -34.14 13.37
CA LEU A 576 -13.94 -35.36 14.09
C LEU A 576 -13.08 -36.55 13.66
N ILE A 577 -12.52 -37.28 14.63
CA ILE A 577 -11.68 -38.48 14.37
C ILE A 577 -12.48 -39.75 14.14
N VAL A 578 -13.72 -39.80 14.61
CA VAL A 578 -14.67 -40.90 14.47
C VAL A 578 -16.09 -40.34 14.37
N ASP A 579 -16.98 -41.08 13.73
CA ASP A 579 -18.40 -40.74 13.69
C ASP A 579 -18.97 -40.60 15.11
N GLY A 580 -19.77 -39.57 15.36
CA GLY A 580 -20.30 -39.31 16.68
C GLY A 580 -21.40 -38.26 16.73
N GLU A 581 -22.11 -38.22 17.86
CA GLU A 581 -23.08 -37.15 18.16
C GLU A 581 -22.31 -35.86 18.47
N VAL A 582 -22.60 -34.80 17.72
CA VAL A 582 -21.98 -33.48 17.86
C VAL A 582 -23.02 -32.46 18.30
N GLN A 583 -22.68 -31.71 19.35
CA GLN A 583 -23.45 -30.56 19.80
C GLN A 583 -22.58 -29.30 19.81
N LEU A 584 -22.93 -28.32 18.98
CA LEU A 584 -22.29 -27.00 18.95
C LEU A 584 -23.28 -25.93 19.40
N LYS A 585 -22.92 -25.19 20.45
CA LYS A 585 -23.77 -24.17 21.08
C LYS A 585 -23.03 -22.87 21.32
N ILE A 586 -23.76 -21.76 21.21
CA ILE A 586 -23.30 -20.40 21.50
C ILE A 586 -23.76 -19.95 22.88
N PHE A 587 -22.90 -19.26 23.61
CA PHE A 587 -23.15 -18.74 24.95
C PHE A 587 -22.71 -17.28 25.06
N ASN A 588 -23.36 -16.52 25.93
CA ASN A 588 -22.85 -15.23 26.37
C ASN A 588 -21.85 -15.38 27.54
N LEU A 589 -21.23 -14.27 27.97
CA LEU A 589 -20.28 -14.26 29.09
C LEU A 589 -20.87 -14.68 30.45
N LEU A 590 -22.21 -14.67 30.59
CA LEU A 590 -22.90 -15.18 31.78
C LEU A 590 -23.15 -16.69 31.72
N GLY A 591 -22.70 -17.37 30.67
CA GLY A 591 -22.93 -18.80 30.43
C GLY A 591 -24.36 -19.12 30.00
N GLN A 592 -25.16 -18.14 29.62
CA GLN A 592 -26.50 -18.38 29.08
C GLN A 592 -26.38 -18.83 27.62
N GLU A 593 -27.06 -19.92 27.29
CA GLU A 593 -27.17 -20.42 25.92
C GLU A 593 -27.93 -19.41 25.04
N ILE A 594 -27.34 -19.05 23.91
CA ILE A 594 -27.85 -18.08 22.95
C ILE A 594 -28.44 -18.78 21.73
N ARG A 595 -27.76 -19.83 21.24
CA ARG A 595 -28.16 -20.56 20.04
C ARG A 595 -27.55 -21.96 20.02
N THR A 596 -28.33 -22.94 19.56
CA THR A 596 -27.78 -24.24 19.15
C THR A 596 -27.57 -24.24 17.64
N LEU A 597 -26.34 -24.48 17.18
CA LEU A 597 -25.98 -24.49 15.76
C LEU A 597 -25.96 -25.90 15.17
N VAL A 598 -25.52 -26.88 15.96
CA VAL A 598 -25.44 -28.30 15.57
C VAL A 598 -25.91 -29.14 16.73
N ASN A 599 -26.73 -30.16 16.45
CA ASN A 599 -27.16 -31.16 17.43
C ASN A 599 -27.59 -32.44 16.69
N GLU A 600 -26.63 -33.09 16.05
CA GLU A 600 -26.85 -34.26 15.20
C GLU A 600 -25.61 -35.16 15.15
N ARG A 601 -25.79 -36.37 14.63
CA ARG A 601 -24.70 -37.30 14.36
C ARG A 601 -23.96 -36.90 13.08
N GLN A 602 -22.64 -36.79 13.16
CA GLN A 602 -21.78 -36.46 12.04
C GLN A 602 -20.72 -37.55 11.81
N GLU A 603 -20.32 -37.73 10.55
CA GLU A 603 -19.25 -38.66 10.15
C GLU A 603 -17.86 -38.11 10.52
N ALA A 604 -16.86 -38.98 10.65
CA ALA A 604 -15.47 -38.56 10.79
C ALA A 604 -15.05 -37.65 9.62
N GLY A 605 -14.29 -36.59 9.92
CA GLY A 605 -13.90 -35.59 8.92
C GLY A 605 -14.04 -34.14 9.39
N SER A 606 -13.89 -33.21 8.46
CA SER A 606 -13.98 -31.77 8.70
C SER A 606 -15.41 -31.26 8.49
N HIS A 607 -15.88 -30.41 9.40
CA HIS A 607 -17.24 -29.88 9.42
C HIS A 607 -17.24 -28.38 9.66
N THR A 608 -18.25 -27.68 9.14
CA THR A 608 -18.40 -26.24 9.29
C THR A 608 -19.85 -25.84 9.50
N VAL A 609 -20.08 -24.73 10.22
CA VAL A 609 -21.40 -24.11 10.36
C VAL A 609 -21.27 -22.59 10.49
N VAL A 610 -22.27 -21.87 9.98
CA VAL A 610 -22.32 -20.40 10.06
C VAL A 610 -23.16 -19.97 11.26
N TRP A 611 -22.66 -18.99 12.00
CA TRP A 611 -23.48 -18.20 12.92
C TRP A 611 -23.65 -16.79 12.38
N ASP A 612 -24.90 -16.33 12.29
CA ASP A 612 -25.31 -15.03 11.74
C ASP A 612 -25.49 -13.93 12.82
N GLY A 613 -24.96 -14.17 14.03
CA GLY A 613 -25.08 -13.25 15.15
C GLY A 613 -26.49 -13.15 15.74
N ARG A 614 -27.39 -14.11 15.48
CA ARG A 614 -28.76 -14.15 16.05
C ARG A 614 -28.94 -15.26 17.10
N ASN A 615 -29.87 -15.07 18.03
CA ASN A 615 -30.30 -16.11 18.97
C ASN A 615 -31.30 -17.10 18.32
N ASP A 616 -31.75 -18.11 19.07
CA ASP A 616 -32.75 -19.09 18.61
C ASP A 616 -34.12 -18.48 18.24
N ALA A 617 -34.45 -17.28 18.76
CA ALA A 617 -35.67 -16.55 18.39
C ALA A 617 -35.52 -15.73 17.10
N GLY A 618 -34.32 -15.69 16.50
CA GLY A 618 -33.99 -14.91 15.31
C GLY A 618 -33.64 -13.45 15.60
N ASP A 619 -33.57 -13.04 16.88
CA ASP A 619 -33.21 -11.68 17.25
C ASP A 619 -31.69 -11.45 17.14
N PRO A 620 -31.24 -10.29 16.62
CA PRO A 620 -29.83 -9.97 16.52
C PRO A 620 -29.20 -9.73 17.90
N MET A 621 -28.06 -10.36 18.14
CA MET A 621 -27.29 -10.21 19.36
C MET A 621 -26.55 -8.85 19.42
N ALA A 622 -26.21 -8.37 20.61
CA ALA A 622 -25.47 -7.12 20.80
C ALA A 622 -23.97 -7.32 20.50
N SER A 623 -23.26 -6.26 20.11
CA SER A 623 -21.79 -6.30 19.98
C SER A 623 -21.17 -6.72 21.32
N GLY A 624 -20.19 -7.62 21.28
CA GLY A 624 -19.59 -8.16 22.49
C GLY A 624 -18.94 -9.52 22.29
N ILE A 625 -18.44 -10.08 23.40
CA ILE A 625 -17.78 -11.38 23.42
C ILE A 625 -18.82 -12.48 23.64
N TYR A 626 -18.74 -13.51 22.81
CA TYR A 626 -19.51 -14.75 22.91
C TYR A 626 -18.56 -15.93 23.01
N LEU A 627 -19.05 -17.03 23.56
CA LEU A 627 -18.34 -18.30 23.60
C LEU A 627 -19.09 -19.30 22.73
N TYR A 628 -18.38 -20.19 22.05
CA TYR A 628 -18.97 -21.34 21.41
C TYR A 628 -18.31 -22.60 21.95
N ARG A 629 -19.15 -23.59 22.26
CA ARG A 629 -18.76 -24.87 22.85
C ARG A 629 -19.23 -25.98 21.94
N ILE A 630 -18.29 -26.82 21.54
CA ILE A 630 -18.58 -28.08 20.87
C ILE A 630 -18.44 -29.24 21.86
N GLN A 631 -19.30 -30.24 21.72
CA GLN A 631 -19.22 -31.52 22.41
C GLN A 631 -19.38 -32.65 21.40
N ALA A 632 -18.40 -33.55 21.33
CA ALA A 632 -18.44 -34.77 20.53
C ALA A 632 -18.17 -35.97 21.45
N GLY A 633 -19.22 -36.69 21.87
CA GLY A 633 -19.12 -37.70 22.92
C GLY A 633 -18.64 -37.12 24.27
N GLU A 634 -17.49 -37.59 24.76
CA GLU A 634 -16.84 -37.10 25.98
C GLU A 634 -15.91 -35.88 25.74
N LEU A 635 -15.58 -35.58 24.47
CA LEU A 635 -14.68 -34.49 24.12
C LEU A 635 -15.44 -33.17 24.09
N VAL A 636 -14.89 -32.17 24.76
CA VAL A 636 -15.46 -30.82 24.87
C VAL A 636 -14.39 -29.80 24.54
N SER A 637 -14.69 -28.87 23.63
CA SER A 637 -13.82 -27.73 23.33
C SER A 637 -14.63 -26.43 23.31
N ILE A 638 -14.01 -25.34 23.76
CA ILE A 638 -14.63 -24.02 23.90
C ILE A 638 -13.70 -22.97 23.31
N ARG A 639 -14.25 -22.04 22.54
CA ARG A 639 -13.54 -20.87 22.03
C ARG A 639 -14.37 -19.60 22.18
N LYS A 640 -13.69 -18.46 22.11
CA LYS A 640 -14.28 -17.12 22.21
C LYS A 640 -14.40 -16.48 20.83
N MET A 641 -15.41 -15.65 20.63
CA MET A 641 -15.62 -14.87 19.41
C MET A 641 -16.15 -13.48 19.76
N VAL A 642 -15.91 -12.50 18.88
CA VAL A 642 -16.25 -11.09 19.07
C VAL A 642 -17.20 -10.65 17.95
N LEU A 643 -18.43 -10.31 18.30
CA LEU A 643 -19.40 -9.70 17.38
C LEU A 643 -19.23 -8.18 17.41
N LEU A 644 -19.03 -7.57 16.25
CA LEU A 644 -19.08 -6.11 16.05
C LEU A 644 -20.36 -5.77 15.27
N LYS A 645 -20.95 -4.61 15.57
CA LYS A 645 -22.06 -4.05 14.80
C LYS A 645 -21.57 -2.86 14.01
#